data_AF-A0A6C0Y9B7-F1
#
_entry.id   AF-A0A6C0Y9B7-F1
#
_cell.length_a   1.000
_cell.length_b   1.000
_cell.length_c   1.000
_cell.angle_alpha   90.00
_cell.angle_beta   90.00
_cell.angle_gamma   90.00
#
_symmetry.space_group_name_H-M   'P 1'
#
loop_
_entity.id
_entity.type
_entity.pdbx_description
1 polymer ?
#
loop_
_entity_poly.entity_id
_entity_poly.type
_entity_poly.pdbx_seq_one_letter_code
_entity_poly.pdbx_strand_id
1 'polypeptide(L)'
;MTKLTSLSLAILLAFNLTACNDNDDKDESSALPETPTTPAPEPETPEEEVPVPKVYLDENFDQLTALPAAWTTLRSNAGTVEVKDGSLFIDGRANDTQMTTLMLSPEYQKLRNYRIDIEFTYLERNNGGRWGSIIYRAADSYAEPAFTPYYQFAIRADAAGASGLELALRQPTNAWNVLHKSAYKENMEVNKSYKATVIVHGQRVRHYIDDNLVLDTTLPYNLDQGAIGLSTAGLLMKVDAIKITEQLDPLPESNRVTEIIDHNLPVSMAPTIAQPAPVNGISSTAATHIAYQLDEQLNLLNTEQEKVMALRDYLNDSTRRTLPLLRIQNEQTINKLKTLGESYDLADITLLSDQPELLRKARIAIPALRTALDYSKQTGLSSSTKDIVTIAHNTNSSLAKIVILPKHLVQTEVVSHLQRLLITPWANLDSSSPLTAAEFLSTGVNGIYTEQPDSVLSIMKLMAPNTLLRKPLITGHRGIPALEDENTLEGTLKAIQVGADAVEYDVYLSKDNHVVVMHDSTTTRTTGVNAKIEDLTLAEIQNLRTIPNGRKVPTMDEILAAVKQYPNVTNFIEIKSSKPEIVPKIKELLDKHNAYDQAIVISFVGDQILHMKNEIPGVSTGYLTSTPTAQSNIVNTRRILDAAQKYSSTFNPSFSGLNKELMMMASQRGVTFWPWTFRLNKDDFYRMYVQGTHGLTTDYAHESSNLAVKLNTASQLIATAGKPVEINAEIQTQIGTKSNYLVKNMLVLPNSAKYTQNGQGLTFTEKGTAYVMPSYQYTMAPNYTYTIYAKPVTVTIQ
;
A
#
# COMPACT_ATOMS: atom_id res chain seq x y z
N MET A 1 -34.60 58.91 7.60
CA MET A 1 -35.18 59.72 6.51
C MET A 1 -35.04 58.95 5.20
N THR A 2 -35.79 59.30 4.14
CA THR A 2 -35.62 58.96 2.70
C THR A 2 -34.71 57.77 2.33
N LYS A 3 -35.21 56.64 1.78
CA LYS A 3 -35.71 56.46 0.39
C LYS A 3 -34.62 56.75 -0.69
N LEU A 4 -34.49 56.02 -1.79
CA LEU A 4 -35.51 55.39 -2.66
C LEU A 4 -35.01 54.09 -3.38
N THR A 5 -35.94 53.11 -3.56
CA THR A 5 -36.17 52.20 -4.72
C THR A 5 -35.00 51.53 -5.48
N SER A 6 -34.87 50.18 -5.61
CA SER A 6 -35.79 49.10 -6.11
C SER A 6 -35.72 48.89 -7.65
N LEU A 7 -36.07 47.75 -8.27
CA LEU A 7 -37.20 46.82 -8.04
C LEU A 7 -36.93 45.38 -8.60
N SER A 8 -37.35 44.33 -7.86
CA SER A 8 -38.09 43.09 -8.28
C SER A 8 -37.63 42.18 -9.45
N LEU A 9 -37.91 40.86 -9.52
CA LEU A 9 -38.53 39.78 -8.70
C LEU A 9 -37.96 38.42 -9.23
N ALA A 10 -38.32 37.17 -8.89
CA ALA A 10 -39.27 36.47 -8.00
C ALA A 10 -38.63 35.08 -7.63
N ILE A 11 -39.00 34.27 -6.63
CA ILE A 11 -40.24 33.92 -5.89
C ILE A 11 -41.07 32.81 -6.62
N LEU A 12 -40.92 31.51 -6.30
CA LEU A 12 -41.40 30.71 -5.12
C LEU A 12 -42.91 30.30 -5.24
N LEU A 13 -43.43 29.15 -4.77
CA LEU A 13 -42.94 28.00 -3.95
C LEU A 13 -43.86 26.73 -4.13
N ALA A 14 -43.43 25.58 -3.60
CA ALA A 14 -44.22 24.55 -2.86
C ALA A 14 -45.23 23.56 -3.54
N PHE A 15 -44.82 22.28 -3.51
CA PHE A 15 -45.46 21.11 -2.85
C PHE A 15 -46.89 20.57 -3.16
N ASN A 16 -46.90 19.22 -3.21
CA ASN A 16 -47.85 18.24 -2.61
C ASN A 16 -48.97 17.54 -3.44
N LEU A 17 -48.76 16.21 -3.55
CA LEU A 17 -49.68 15.09 -3.23
C LEU A 17 -50.92 14.75 -4.09
N THR A 18 -51.04 13.43 -4.37
CA THR A 18 -52.27 12.61 -4.50
C THR A 18 -53.23 12.87 -5.69
N ALA A 19 -54.00 11.88 -6.21
CA ALA A 19 -53.96 10.41 -6.15
C ALA A 19 -54.95 9.79 -7.18
N CYS A 20 -54.94 8.44 -7.29
CA CYS A 20 -55.99 7.53 -7.78
C CYS A 20 -56.59 7.69 -9.19
N ASN A 21 -56.47 6.61 -9.98
CA ASN A 21 -57.56 5.77 -10.54
C ASN A 21 -56.95 4.81 -11.59
N ASP A 22 -57.56 3.68 -11.99
CA ASP A 22 -58.39 2.66 -11.33
C ASP A 22 -58.75 1.62 -12.42
N ASN A 23 -58.53 0.31 -12.18
CA ASN A 23 -59.31 -0.83 -12.71
C ASN A 23 -59.35 -1.06 -14.26
N ASP A 24 -59.64 -2.23 -14.84
CA ASP A 24 -59.75 -3.62 -14.33
C ASP A 24 -59.58 -4.65 -15.47
N ASP A 25 -59.66 -5.94 -15.12
CA ASP A 25 -60.14 -7.10 -15.95
C ASP A 25 -59.27 -7.74 -17.09
N LYS A 26 -58.95 -9.04 -16.88
CA LYS A 26 -59.42 -10.27 -17.59
C LYS A 26 -59.41 -10.34 -19.16
N ASP A 27 -59.23 -11.49 -19.84
CA ASP A 27 -58.92 -12.88 -19.43
C ASP A 27 -58.35 -13.77 -20.59
N GLU A 28 -57.96 -15.00 -20.24
CA GLU A 28 -57.87 -16.26 -21.03
C GLU A 28 -57.49 -16.32 -22.55
N SER A 29 -56.33 -16.94 -22.80
CA SER A 29 -56.06 -18.12 -23.66
C SER A 29 -56.56 -18.26 -25.12
N SER A 30 -55.65 -18.64 -26.01
CA SER A 30 -55.66 -19.91 -26.81
C SER A 30 -54.42 -19.98 -27.72
N ALA A 31 -54.16 -21.10 -28.40
CA ALA A 31 -52.81 -21.42 -28.90
C ALA A 31 -52.72 -21.88 -30.37
N LEU A 32 -51.67 -21.38 -31.06
CA LEU A 32 -51.02 -21.94 -32.27
C LEU A 32 -51.85 -21.87 -33.58
N PRO A 33 -51.23 -21.95 -34.79
CA PRO A 33 -49.92 -22.56 -35.10
C PRO A 33 -48.99 -21.80 -36.09
N GLU A 34 -47.96 -22.55 -36.54
CA GLU A 34 -47.14 -22.40 -37.75
C GLU A 34 -45.90 -21.47 -37.78
N THR A 35 -44.85 -22.04 -38.36
CA THR A 35 -43.56 -21.48 -38.82
C THR A 35 -43.06 -22.41 -39.95
N PRO A 36 -42.12 -21.99 -40.83
CA PRO A 36 -41.44 -20.70 -40.89
C PRO A 36 -41.62 -19.95 -42.23
N THR A 37 -41.42 -18.63 -42.19
CA THR A 37 -41.00 -17.84 -43.36
C THR A 37 -39.69 -17.13 -43.06
N THR A 38 -38.97 -16.79 -44.12
CA THR A 38 -37.62 -16.17 -44.10
C THR A 38 -37.52 -14.98 -43.13
N PRO A 39 -36.37 -14.79 -42.46
CA PRO A 39 -36.07 -13.51 -41.81
C PRO A 39 -36.28 -12.36 -42.80
N ALA A 40 -36.87 -11.26 -42.32
CA ALA A 40 -36.72 -9.99 -43.01
C ALA A 40 -35.22 -9.64 -43.08
N PRO A 41 -34.74 -8.92 -44.12
CA PRO A 41 -33.42 -8.33 -44.05
C PRO A 41 -33.33 -7.48 -42.78
N GLU A 42 -32.21 -7.57 -42.07
CA GLU A 42 -31.94 -6.66 -40.95
C GLU A 42 -32.02 -5.21 -41.47
N PRO A 43 -32.59 -4.26 -40.70
CA PRO A 43 -32.54 -2.87 -41.08
C PRO A 43 -31.08 -2.47 -41.21
N GLU A 44 -30.69 -1.91 -42.36
CA GLU A 44 -29.32 -1.46 -42.61
C GLU A 44 -28.88 -0.56 -41.46
N THR A 45 -27.95 -1.08 -40.64
CA THR A 45 -27.36 -0.29 -39.56
C THR A 45 -26.62 0.85 -40.24
N PRO A 46 -26.83 2.12 -39.86
CA PRO A 46 -26.04 3.20 -40.40
C PRO A 46 -24.55 2.86 -40.20
N GLU A 47 -23.78 2.89 -41.29
CA GLU A 47 -22.32 2.83 -41.19
C GLU A 47 -21.88 4.11 -40.47
N GLU A 48 -21.73 4.03 -39.14
CA GLU A 48 -21.10 5.10 -38.37
C GLU A 48 -19.67 5.26 -38.91
N GLU A 49 -19.40 6.39 -39.57
CA GLU A 49 -18.09 6.69 -40.15
C GLU A 49 -17.01 6.58 -39.07
N VAL A 50 -16.27 5.47 -39.07
CA VAL A 50 -15.24 5.19 -38.08
C VAL A 50 -14.22 6.33 -38.12
N PRO A 51 -14.10 7.14 -37.06
CA PRO A 51 -13.35 8.38 -37.12
C PRO A 51 -11.86 8.07 -37.38
N VAL A 52 -11.34 8.55 -38.50
CA VAL A 52 -9.94 8.32 -38.89
C VAL A 52 -9.03 9.26 -38.06
N PRO A 53 -8.07 8.73 -37.27
CA PRO A 53 -7.20 9.55 -36.45
C PRO A 53 -6.39 10.55 -37.28
N LYS A 54 -6.43 11.83 -36.93
CA LYS A 54 -5.68 12.86 -37.67
C LYS A 54 -4.17 12.65 -37.53
N VAL A 55 -3.46 12.65 -38.65
CA VAL A 55 -1.99 12.76 -38.66
C VAL A 55 -1.59 14.24 -38.51
N TYR A 56 -0.70 14.53 -37.55
CA TYR A 56 -0.17 15.87 -37.28
C TYR A 56 1.32 16.02 -37.68
N LEU A 57 2.05 14.90 -37.77
CA LEU A 57 3.40 14.80 -38.31
C LEU A 57 3.59 13.42 -38.95
N ASP A 58 4.26 13.39 -40.08
CA ASP A 58 4.66 12.16 -40.79
C ASP A 58 5.94 12.54 -41.57
N GLU A 59 7.10 12.33 -40.95
CA GLU A 59 8.38 12.84 -41.45
C GLU A 59 9.42 11.72 -41.49
N ASN A 60 10.08 11.57 -42.64
CA ASN A 60 11.10 10.57 -42.90
C ASN A 60 12.44 11.18 -43.35
N PHE A 61 12.56 12.50 -43.35
CA PHE A 61 13.78 13.27 -43.61
C PHE A 61 14.41 13.14 -45.02
N ASP A 62 13.92 12.24 -45.89
CA ASP A 62 14.39 12.05 -47.28
C ASP A 62 14.46 13.35 -48.09
N GLN A 63 13.52 14.27 -47.84
CA GLN A 63 13.37 15.52 -48.59
C GLN A 63 13.99 16.74 -47.86
N LEU A 64 14.63 16.53 -46.71
CA LEU A 64 15.14 17.59 -45.86
C LEU A 64 16.68 17.68 -45.89
N THR A 65 17.18 18.89 -46.17
CA THR A 65 18.61 19.24 -46.14
C THR A 65 18.98 20.13 -44.94
N ALA A 66 18.00 20.43 -44.08
CA ALA A 66 18.13 21.21 -42.85
C ALA A 66 16.95 20.89 -41.92
N LEU A 67 17.04 21.31 -40.66
CA LEU A 67 15.91 21.22 -39.71
C LEU A 67 14.72 22.10 -40.19
N PRO A 68 13.47 21.64 -40.05
CA PRO A 68 12.29 22.45 -40.34
C PRO A 68 12.28 23.73 -39.50
N ALA A 69 11.98 24.88 -40.11
CA ALA A 69 12.11 26.20 -39.47
C ALA A 69 11.21 26.44 -38.24
N ALA A 70 10.19 25.59 -38.03
CA ALA A 70 9.35 25.60 -36.82
C ALA A 70 9.95 24.80 -35.65
N TRP A 71 10.96 23.96 -35.88
CA TRP A 71 11.59 23.14 -34.85
C TRP A 71 12.72 23.92 -34.17
N THR A 72 12.85 23.76 -32.86
CA THR A 72 13.71 24.61 -32.02
C THR A 72 14.80 23.78 -31.35
N THR A 73 16.06 24.10 -31.65
CA THR A 73 17.22 23.66 -30.87
C THR A 73 17.43 24.59 -29.67
N LEU A 74 17.78 24.02 -28.52
CA LEU A 74 17.98 24.78 -27.29
C LEU A 74 19.38 25.40 -27.23
N ARG A 75 19.47 26.67 -26.82
CA ARG A 75 20.75 27.39 -26.59
C ARG A 75 21.63 26.74 -25.50
N SER A 76 21.05 25.86 -24.70
CA SER A 76 21.70 25.08 -23.63
C SER A 76 22.11 23.67 -24.06
N ASN A 77 21.97 23.30 -25.34
CA ASN A 77 22.44 22.02 -25.86
C ASN A 77 23.95 21.84 -25.67
N ALA A 78 24.38 20.64 -25.26
CA ALA A 78 25.81 20.31 -25.14
C ALA A 78 26.48 19.96 -26.48
N GLY A 79 25.72 19.36 -27.40
CA GLY A 79 26.16 18.98 -28.75
C GLY A 79 25.19 19.45 -29.83
N THR A 80 25.19 18.76 -30.97
CA THR A 80 24.58 19.23 -32.23
C THR A 80 23.31 18.48 -32.60
N VAL A 81 22.45 19.17 -33.35
CA VAL A 81 21.29 18.57 -34.03
C VAL A 81 21.35 18.98 -35.50
N GLU A 82 21.27 18.01 -36.40
CA GLU A 82 21.35 18.23 -37.85
C GLU A 82 20.47 17.23 -38.61
N VAL A 83 20.07 17.58 -39.83
CA VAL A 83 19.41 16.68 -40.78
C VAL A 83 20.32 16.53 -41.99
N LYS A 84 20.62 15.29 -42.37
CA LYS A 84 21.48 14.92 -43.50
C LYS A 84 21.22 13.48 -43.90
N ASP A 85 21.64 13.09 -45.10
CA ASP A 85 21.66 11.68 -45.54
C ASP A 85 20.31 10.94 -45.37
N GLY A 86 19.18 11.66 -45.48
CA GLY A 86 17.83 11.12 -45.29
C GLY A 86 17.46 10.83 -43.82
N SER A 87 18.07 11.51 -42.84
CA SER A 87 17.80 11.25 -41.42
C SER A 87 18.10 12.44 -40.50
N LEU A 88 17.47 12.44 -39.33
CA LEU A 88 17.77 13.36 -38.23
C LEU A 88 18.85 12.78 -37.31
N PHE A 89 19.83 13.60 -36.92
CA PHE A 89 20.90 13.23 -35.99
C PHE A 89 20.86 14.15 -34.75
N ILE A 90 20.92 13.54 -33.56
CA ILE A 90 20.93 14.24 -32.27
C ILE A 90 22.17 13.77 -31.48
N ASP A 91 23.24 14.55 -31.52
CA ASP A 91 24.51 14.21 -30.89
C ASP A 91 24.61 14.73 -29.45
N GLY A 92 24.46 13.81 -28.50
CA GLY A 92 24.63 14.06 -27.07
C GLY A 92 26.01 13.70 -26.54
N ARG A 93 26.94 13.15 -27.36
CA ARG A 93 28.23 12.62 -26.89
C ARG A 93 29.11 13.65 -26.17
N ALA A 94 28.92 14.93 -26.48
CA ALA A 94 29.64 16.04 -25.86
C ALA A 94 29.43 16.15 -24.33
N ASN A 95 28.33 15.61 -23.77
CA ASN A 95 28.14 15.58 -22.32
C ASN A 95 27.25 14.41 -21.86
N ASP A 96 27.70 13.68 -20.84
CA ASP A 96 27.00 12.54 -20.27
C ASP A 96 25.70 12.89 -19.51
N THR A 97 25.47 14.16 -19.17
CA THR A 97 24.37 14.61 -18.28
C THR A 97 23.64 15.87 -18.75
N GLN A 98 24.32 16.80 -19.41
CA GLN A 98 23.70 17.93 -20.11
C GLN A 98 23.22 17.45 -21.48
N MET A 99 21.93 17.60 -21.75
CA MET A 99 21.29 17.04 -22.94
C MET A 99 21.58 17.85 -24.21
N THR A 100 21.48 17.18 -25.35
CA THR A 100 21.22 17.80 -26.65
C THR A 100 19.75 17.54 -26.99
N THR A 101 18.94 18.60 -27.08
CA THR A 101 17.49 18.52 -27.23
C THR A 101 17.00 19.29 -28.46
N LEU A 102 15.98 18.72 -29.12
CA LEU A 102 15.24 19.29 -30.23
C LEU A 102 13.75 19.31 -29.86
N MET A 103 13.13 20.48 -29.85
CA MET A 103 11.68 20.62 -29.72
C MET A 103 11.04 20.75 -31.10
N LEU A 104 9.91 20.09 -31.31
CA LEU A 104 9.18 20.09 -32.58
C LEU A 104 8.30 21.35 -32.72
N SER A 105 7.49 21.43 -33.78
CA SER A 105 6.59 22.56 -34.05
C SER A 105 5.78 22.97 -32.80
N PRO A 106 5.80 24.27 -32.39
CA PRO A 106 5.01 24.78 -31.27
C PRO A 106 3.52 24.49 -31.38
N GLU A 107 3.02 24.24 -32.59
CA GLU A 107 1.61 23.90 -32.80
C GLU A 107 1.19 22.61 -32.09
N TYR A 108 2.11 21.70 -31.78
CA TYR A 108 1.81 20.46 -31.07
C TYR A 108 1.52 20.70 -29.58
N GLN A 109 1.82 21.90 -29.05
CA GLN A 109 1.49 22.29 -27.66
C GLN A 109 -0.03 22.27 -27.37
N LYS A 110 -0.88 22.33 -28.40
CA LYS A 110 -2.35 22.25 -28.28
C LYS A 110 -2.87 20.81 -28.15
N LEU A 111 -2.03 19.80 -28.40
CA LEU A 111 -2.45 18.39 -28.42
C LEU A 111 -2.56 17.84 -26.99
N ARG A 112 -3.58 17.00 -26.77
CA ARG A 112 -3.90 16.39 -25.45
C ARG A 112 -3.80 14.88 -25.48
N ASN A 113 -4.45 14.25 -26.45
CA ASN A 113 -4.44 12.82 -26.70
C ASN A 113 -3.75 12.56 -28.03
N TYR A 114 -2.64 11.83 -28.03
CA TYR A 114 -1.83 11.59 -29.22
C TYR A 114 -0.92 10.37 -29.05
N ARG A 115 -0.49 9.85 -30.20
CA ARG A 115 0.54 8.83 -30.33
C ARG A 115 1.75 9.46 -31.03
N ILE A 116 2.94 9.20 -30.50
CA ILE A 116 4.23 9.49 -31.12
C ILE A 116 4.87 8.13 -31.44
N ASP A 117 5.29 7.93 -32.68
CA ASP A 117 6.20 6.84 -33.08
C ASP A 117 7.50 7.46 -33.60
N ILE A 118 8.64 6.83 -33.27
CA ILE A 118 9.92 7.07 -33.95
C ILE A 118 10.57 5.74 -34.34
N GLU A 119 11.28 5.77 -35.46
CA GLU A 119 12.26 4.74 -35.84
C GLU A 119 13.65 5.32 -35.61
N PHE A 120 14.46 4.68 -34.77
CA PHE A 120 15.73 5.24 -34.29
C PHE A 120 16.84 4.19 -34.20
N THR A 121 18.08 4.65 -34.36
CA THR A 121 19.30 3.85 -34.25
C THR A 121 20.31 4.56 -33.35
N TYR A 122 20.97 3.84 -32.44
CA TYR A 122 22.14 4.37 -31.73
C TYR A 122 23.40 4.04 -32.52
N LEU A 123 24.13 5.07 -32.97
CA LEU A 123 25.34 4.91 -33.78
C LEU A 123 26.61 4.87 -32.92
N GLU A 124 26.64 5.64 -31.83
CA GLU A 124 27.77 5.71 -30.90
C GLU A 124 27.28 6.06 -29.48
N ARG A 125 28.00 5.61 -28.44
CA ARG A 125 27.68 5.89 -27.03
C ARG A 125 28.92 5.97 -26.16
N ASN A 126 28.97 6.92 -25.23
CA ASN A 126 30.09 7.09 -24.29
C ASN A 126 30.16 5.95 -23.26
N ASN A 127 29.01 5.42 -22.85
CA ASN A 127 28.84 4.25 -22.00
C ASN A 127 27.41 3.71 -22.11
N GLY A 128 27.17 2.48 -21.66
CA GLY A 128 25.86 1.84 -21.75
C GLY A 128 24.75 2.55 -20.94
N GLY A 129 25.11 3.28 -19.88
CA GLY A 129 24.17 4.08 -19.09
C GLY A 129 23.62 5.33 -19.79
N ARG A 130 24.09 5.68 -21.00
CA ARG A 130 23.63 6.84 -21.79
C ARG A 130 22.32 6.59 -22.51
N TRP A 131 21.59 7.64 -22.88
CA TRP A 131 20.21 7.52 -23.37
C TRP A 131 19.85 8.44 -24.53
N GLY A 132 18.93 7.96 -25.36
CA GLY A 132 18.01 8.78 -26.17
C GLY A 132 16.64 8.85 -25.49
N SER A 133 15.79 9.77 -25.92
CA SER A 133 14.49 9.99 -25.28
C SER A 133 13.48 10.74 -26.15
N ILE A 134 12.20 10.46 -25.88
CA ILE A 134 11.04 11.20 -26.41
C ILE A 134 10.52 12.10 -25.29
N ILE A 135 10.49 13.40 -25.52
CA ILE A 135 9.91 14.43 -24.63
C ILE A 135 8.47 14.70 -25.06
N TYR A 136 7.55 14.78 -24.09
CA TYR A 136 6.14 15.07 -24.33
C TYR A 136 5.51 15.85 -23.18
N ARG A 137 4.42 16.57 -23.46
CA ARG A 137 3.72 17.46 -22.51
C ARG A 137 4.67 18.45 -21.82
N ALA A 138 5.64 18.96 -22.56
CA ALA A 138 6.57 19.97 -22.08
C ALA A 138 5.90 21.35 -21.97
N ALA A 139 6.37 22.19 -21.06
CA ALA A 139 5.96 23.59 -21.01
C ALA A 139 6.32 24.33 -22.31
N ASP A 140 5.89 25.58 -22.46
CA ASP A 140 6.28 26.41 -23.61
C ASP A 140 7.71 26.97 -23.48
N SER A 141 8.12 27.72 -24.51
CA SER A 141 9.44 28.34 -24.61
C SER A 141 9.69 29.53 -23.67
N TYR A 142 8.66 30.01 -22.97
CA TYR A 142 8.71 31.13 -22.02
C TYR A 142 8.78 30.66 -20.55
N ALA A 143 8.67 29.36 -20.30
CA ALA A 143 8.99 28.78 -19.00
C ALA A 143 10.47 29.04 -18.64
N GLU A 144 10.77 29.07 -17.34
CA GLU A 144 12.15 29.20 -16.84
C GLU A 144 12.47 28.06 -15.86
N PRO A 145 13.29 27.06 -16.26
CA PRO A 145 13.95 26.92 -17.56
C PRO A 145 12.99 26.62 -18.73
N ALA A 146 13.37 27.01 -19.95
CA ALA A 146 12.58 26.79 -21.16
C ALA A 146 12.09 25.34 -21.31
N PHE A 147 10.84 25.17 -21.74
CA PHE A 147 10.13 23.90 -21.91
C PHE A 147 9.99 23.04 -20.64
N THR A 148 10.32 23.56 -19.46
CA THR A 148 10.27 22.83 -18.17
C THR A 148 9.07 23.28 -17.34
N PRO A 149 8.25 22.39 -16.74
CA PRO A 149 8.40 20.93 -16.64
C PRO A 149 8.03 20.16 -17.90
N TYR A 150 8.49 18.92 -18.00
CA TYR A 150 8.14 17.98 -19.08
C TYR A 150 8.25 16.51 -18.65
N TYR A 151 7.50 15.64 -19.32
CA TYR A 151 7.72 14.19 -19.25
C TYR A 151 8.69 13.73 -20.33
N GLN A 152 9.49 12.71 -20.02
CA GLN A 152 10.27 11.98 -21.01
C GLN A 152 10.10 10.46 -20.85
N PHE A 153 10.08 9.76 -21.98
CA PHE A 153 10.43 8.35 -22.07
C PHE A 153 11.91 8.27 -22.42
N ALA A 154 12.75 7.89 -21.46
CA ALA A 154 14.19 7.73 -21.66
C ALA A 154 14.55 6.25 -21.86
N ILE A 155 15.34 5.99 -22.90
CA ILE A 155 15.77 4.68 -23.34
C ILE A 155 17.29 4.65 -23.21
N ARG A 156 17.82 3.92 -22.23
CA ARG A 156 19.27 3.76 -22.06
C ARG A 156 19.79 2.74 -23.07
N ALA A 157 21.07 2.85 -23.38
CA ALA A 157 21.72 1.90 -24.27
C ALA A 157 21.81 0.50 -23.61
N ASP A 158 21.97 0.43 -22.29
CA ASP A 158 21.79 -0.77 -21.46
C ASP A 158 20.31 -1.01 -21.09
N ALA A 159 19.43 -1.06 -22.10
CA ALA A 159 17.98 -1.13 -21.92
C ALA A 159 17.49 -2.38 -21.15
N ALA A 160 18.24 -3.48 -21.09
CA ALA A 160 17.85 -4.68 -20.31
C ALA A 160 18.12 -4.56 -18.80
N GLY A 161 18.82 -3.51 -18.34
CA GLY A 161 18.96 -3.24 -16.91
C GLY A 161 17.63 -2.83 -16.26
N ALA A 162 17.45 -3.05 -14.96
CA ALA A 162 16.23 -2.68 -14.21
C ALA A 162 15.96 -1.16 -14.08
N SER A 163 16.78 -0.33 -14.73
CA SER A 163 16.59 1.12 -14.94
C SER A 163 16.95 1.53 -16.37
N GLY A 164 16.94 0.56 -17.30
CA GLY A 164 17.28 0.73 -18.70
C GLY A 164 16.24 1.52 -19.47
N LEU A 165 14.98 1.50 -19.01
CA LEU A 165 13.89 2.35 -19.45
C LEU A 165 13.36 3.17 -18.28
N GLU A 166 13.12 4.47 -18.49
CA GLU A 166 12.63 5.36 -17.43
C GLU A 166 11.55 6.33 -17.94
N LEU A 167 10.42 6.37 -17.24
CA LEU A 167 9.52 7.52 -17.28
C LEU A 167 9.99 8.52 -16.24
N ALA A 168 10.52 9.65 -16.69
CA ALA A 168 10.99 10.72 -15.83
C ALA A 168 10.21 12.02 -16.07
N LEU A 169 10.04 12.79 -15.01
CA LEU A 169 9.54 14.17 -15.01
C LEU A 169 10.73 15.10 -14.78
N ARG A 170 10.96 16.06 -15.69
CA ARG A 170 11.76 17.25 -15.40
C ARG A 170 10.88 18.19 -14.61
N GLN A 171 11.25 18.48 -13.36
CA GLN A 171 10.49 19.35 -12.46
C GLN A 171 10.74 20.83 -12.80
N PRO A 172 9.82 21.77 -12.44
CA PRO A 172 10.03 23.21 -12.64
C PRO A 172 11.32 23.73 -11.99
N THR A 173 11.77 23.09 -10.91
CA THR A 173 13.05 23.33 -10.21
C THR A 173 14.29 22.86 -10.99
N ASN A 174 14.14 22.48 -12.27
CA ASN A 174 15.15 21.86 -13.13
C ASN A 174 15.71 20.51 -12.62
N ALA A 175 15.10 19.93 -11.58
CA ALA A 175 15.48 18.64 -11.02
C ALA A 175 14.81 17.47 -11.76
N TRP A 176 15.46 16.30 -11.77
CA TRP A 176 14.82 15.06 -12.21
C TRP A 176 13.91 14.47 -11.13
N ASN A 177 12.85 13.79 -11.56
CA ASN A 177 12.10 12.82 -10.76
C ASN A 177 11.81 11.60 -11.64
N VAL A 178 12.45 10.46 -11.36
CA VAL A 178 12.18 9.21 -12.10
C VAL A 178 10.97 8.53 -11.47
N LEU A 179 9.86 8.51 -12.20
CA LEU A 179 8.55 8.11 -11.69
C LEU A 179 8.33 6.60 -11.79
N HIS A 180 8.76 6.02 -12.91
CA HIS A 180 8.73 4.58 -13.15
C HIS A 180 10.00 4.15 -13.86
N LYS A 181 10.42 2.93 -13.58
CA LYS A 181 11.57 2.25 -14.16
C LYS A 181 11.13 0.90 -14.71
N SER A 182 11.60 0.55 -15.89
CA SER A 182 11.44 -0.78 -16.49
C SER A 182 12.69 -1.19 -17.26
N ALA A 183 12.61 -2.34 -17.92
CA ALA A 183 13.67 -2.90 -18.74
C ALA A 183 13.06 -3.35 -20.08
N TYR A 184 13.88 -3.34 -21.14
CA TYR A 184 13.57 -4.06 -22.36
C TYR A 184 14.10 -5.50 -22.31
N LYS A 185 13.75 -6.32 -23.29
CA LYS A 185 14.19 -7.73 -23.39
C LYS A 185 15.68 -7.88 -23.75
N GLU A 186 16.29 -6.82 -24.26
CA GLU A 186 17.68 -6.73 -24.69
C GLU A 186 18.23 -5.31 -24.48
N ASN A 187 19.55 -5.14 -24.54
CA ASN A 187 20.17 -3.83 -24.64
C ASN A 187 19.98 -3.26 -26.05
N MET A 188 20.01 -1.93 -26.19
CA MET A 188 20.02 -1.30 -27.52
C MET A 188 21.38 -1.57 -28.17
N GLU A 189 21.40 -2.32 -29.27
CA GLU A 189 22.62 -2.62 -30.01
C GLU A 189 23.01 -1.43 -30.91
N VAL A 190 24.32 -1.23 -31.09
CA VAL A 190 24.84 -0.15 -31.93
C VAL A 190 24.65 -0.52 -33.41
N ASN A 191 24.20 0.44 -34.22
CA ASN A 191 23.81 0.27 -35.63
C ASN A 191 22.61 -0.66 -35.88
N LYS A 192 21.80 -0.95 -34.85
CA LYS A 192 20.49 -1.62 -34.98
C LYS A 192 19.37 -0.59 -34.86
N SER A 193 18.40 -0.68 -35.77
CA SER A 193 17.20 0.15 -35.73
C SER A 193 16.15 -0.46 -34.80
N TYR A 194 15.44 0.41 -34.10
CA TYR A 194 14.39 0.11 -33.12
C TYR A 194 13.22 1.06 -33.33
N LYS A 195 12.01 0.60 -32.99
CA LYS A 195 10.80 1.44 -32.97
C LYS A 195 10.45 1.81 -31.54
N ALA A 196 10.30 3.10 -31.23
CA ALA A 196 9.79 3.55 -29.93
C ALA A 196 8.45 4.27 -30.10
N THR A 197 7.47 3.92 -29.26
CA THR A 197 6.13 4.54 -29.26
C THR A 197 5.81 5.13 -27.89
N VAL A 198 5.24 6.34 -27.86
CA VAL A 198 4.58 6.94 -26.70
C VAL A 198 3.12 7.21 -27.06
N ILE A 199 2.18 6.58 -26.37
CA ILE A 199 0.73 6.83 -26.52
C ILE A 199 0.22 7.54 -25.27
N VAL A 200 -0.55 8.61 -25.44
CA VAL A 200 -1.08 9.45 -24.36
C VAL A 200 -2.57 9.71 -24.56
N HIS A 201 -3.37 9.54 -23.50
CA HIS A 201 -4.80 9.93 -23.51
C HIS A 201 -5.24 10.33 -22.09
N GLY A 202 -5.82 11.53 -21.93
CA GLY A 202 -6.20 12.07 -20.61
C GLY A 202 -4.99 12.25 -19.68
N GLN A 203 -4.84 11.38 -18.67
CA GLN A 203 -3.61 11.26 -17.86
C GLN A 203 -2.97 9.84 -17.95
N ARG A 204 -3.45 8.99 -18.86
CA ARG A 204 -2.84 7.68 -19.14
C ARG A 204 -1.66 7.84 -20.09
N VAL A 205 -0.62 7.02 -19.92
CA VAL A 205 0.48 6.87 -20.87
C VAL A 205 0.88 5.40 -21.01
N ARG A 206 1.19 5.00 -22.25
CA ARG A 206 1.90 3.75 -22.58
C ARG A 206 3.18 4.03 -23.34
N HIS A 207 4.23 3.27 -23.04
CA HIS A 207 5.47 3.26 -23.81
C HIS A 207 5.70 1.86 -24.40
N TYR A 208 6.20 1.80 -25.63
CA TYR A 208 6.54 0.56 -26.34
C TYR A 208 7.94 0.63 -26.95
N ILE A 209 8.60 -0.53 -27.07
CA ILE A 209 9.77 -0.74 -27.93
C ILE A 209 9.50 -1.95 -28.82
N ASP A 210 9.64 -1.80 -30.14
CA ASP A 210 9.30 -2.79 -31.18
C ASP A 210 7.91 -3.42 -30.95
N ASP A 211 6.92 -2.55 -30.69
CA ASP A 211 5.53 -2.86 -30.32
C ASP A 211 5.34 -3.74 -29.06
N ASN A 212 6.41 -4.04 -28.30
CA ASN A 212 6.33 -4.65 -26.97
C ASN A 212 5.99 -3.57 -25.93
N LEU A 213 4.94 -3.78 -25.13
CA LEU A 213 4.55 -2.86 -24.05
C LEU A 213 5.59 -2.89 -22.93
N VAL A 214 6.27 -1.77 -22.67
CA VAL A 214 7.33 -1.64 -21.65
C VAL A 214 6.95 -0.76 -20.46
N LEU A 215 5.85 -0.01 -20.57
CA LEU A 215 5.29 0.81 -19.48
C LEU A 215 3.80 1.10 -19.75
N ASP A 216 2.96 1.01 -18.72
CA ASP A 216 1.54 1.43 -18.74
C ASP A 216 1.19 2.05 -17.38
N THR A 217 0.82 3.33 -17.32
CA THR A 217 0.59 4.02 -16.03
C THR A 217 -0.28 5.28 -16.15
N THR A 218 -0.59 5.88 -15.00
CA THR A 218 -1.25 7.19 -14.87
C THR A 218 -0.23 8.25 -14.43
N LEU A 219 -0.05 9.28 -15.25
CA LEU A 219 0.82 10.43 -15.00
C LEU A 219 0.46 11.12 -13.67
N PRO A 220 1.43 11.44 -12.78
CA PRO A 220 1.16 11.97 -11.44
C PRO A 220 0.92 13.48 -11.36
N TYR A 221 1.42 14.24 -12.32
CA TYR A 221 1.41 15.70 -12.35
C TYR A 221 0.68 16.16 -13.61
N ASN A 222 -0.41 16.91 -13.46
CA ASN A 222 -1.27 17.21 -14.60
C ASN A 222 -0.63 18.26 -15.52
N LEU A 223 -0.15 17.78 -16.67
CA LEU A 223 0.23 18.57 -17.83
C LEU A 223 -0.70 18.12 -18.96
N ASP A 224 -1.89 18.70 -19.04
CA ASP A 224 -2.95 18.28 -19.98
C ASP A 224 -2.53 18.36 -21.45
N GLN A 225 -1.65 19.31 -21.76
CA GLN A 225 -1.16 19.65 -23.10
C GLN A 225 0.29 20.17 -22.96
N GLY A 226 1.06 20.20 -24.05
CA GLY A 226 2.42 20.72 -24.03
C GLY A 226 3.28 20.25 -25.19
N ALA A 227 4.47 20.84 -25.35
CA ALA A 227 5.35 20.59 -26.48
C ALA A 227 5.89 19.14 -26.51
N ILE A 228 6.28 18.72 -27.70
CA ILE A 228 6.87 17.41 -28.01
C ILE A 228 8.31 17.64 -28.51
N GLY A 229 9.22 16.75 -28.19
CA GLY A 229 10.63 16.85 -28.57
C GLY A 229 11.38 15.52 -28.51
N LEU A 230 12.64 15.55 -28.91
CA LEU A 230 13.58 14.43 -28.86
C LEU A 230 14.87 14.91 -28.18
N SER A 231 15.53 14.03 -27.42
CA SER A 231 16.72 14.42 -26.64
C SER A 231 17.69 13.27 -26.39
N THR A 232 18.99 13.56 -26.36
CA THR A 232 20.07 12.60 -26.05
C THR A 232 21.03 13.15 -24.99
N ALA A 233 21.68 12.26 -24.25
CA ALA A 233 22.82 12.60 -23.38
C ALA A 233 23.86 11.48 -23.42
N GLY A 234 25.10 11.81 -23.82
CA GLY A 234 26.23 10.91 -23.96
C GLY A 234 26.14 9.86 -25.08
N LEU A 235 25.20 9.99 -26.04
CA LEU A 235 25.13 9.14 -27.22
C LEU A 235 24.71 9.89 -28.49
N LEU A 236 25.01 9.31 -29.64
CA LEU A 236 24.54 9.76 -30.95
C LEU A 236 23.34 8.92 -31.37
N MET A 237 22.17 9.56 -31.41
CA MET A 237 20.94 8.97 -31.93
C MET A 237 20.70 9.46 -33.36
N LYS A 238 20.53 8.51 -34.27
CA LYS A 238 19.93 8.72 -35.59
C LYS A 238 18.43 8.42 -35.47
N VAL A 239 17.59 9.21 -36.14
CA VAL A 239 16.15 9.00 -36.27
C VAL A 239 15.82 8.99 -37.76
N ASP A 240 15.31 7.86 -38.22
CA ASP A 240 14.94 7.57 -39.60
C ASP A 240 13.52 8.08 -39.92
N ALA A 241 12.61 7.98 -38.95
CA ALA A 241 11.24 8.50 -39.09
C ALA A 241 10.68 9.00 -37.76
N ILE A 242 9.77 9.99 -37.84
CA ILE A 242 8.90 10.40 -36.74
C ILE A 242 7.47 10.64 -37.23
N LYS A 243 6.51 10.02 -36.54
CA LYS A 243 5.07 10.18 -36.79
C LYS A 243 4.36 10.65 -35.53
N ILE A 244 3.43 11.58 -35.68
CA ILE A 244 2.53 12.00 -34.59
C ILE A 244 1.10 11.94 -35.10
N THR A 245 0.27 11.12 -34.46
CA THR A 245 -1.16 11.01 -34.77
C THR A 245 -2.01 11.33 -33.55
N GLU A 246 -3.26 11.68 -33.81
CA GLU A 246 -4.32 11.71 -32.82
C GLU A 246 -4.49 10.32 -32.18
N GLN A 247 -4.87 10.31 -30.89
CA GLN A 247 -5.26 9.10 -30.18
C GLN A 247 -6.72 9.28 -29.76
N LEU A 248 -7.64 8.70 -30.55
CA LEU A 248 -9.08 8.81 -30.32
C LEU A 248 -9.50 7.96 -29.13
N ASP A 249 -9.19 6.66 -29.18
CA ASP A 249 -9.57 5.70 -28.14
C ASP A 249 -8.86 5.99 -26.81
N PRO A 250 -9.59 6.01 -25.68
CA PRO A 250 -9.00 5.98 -24.36
C PRO A 250 -8.06 4.80 -24.19
N LEU A 251 -6.88 5.05 -23.61
CA LEU A 251 -6.02 3.96 -23.14
C LEU A 251 -6.74 3.19 -22.01
N PRO A 252 -6.69 1.84 -21.98
CA PRO A 252 -7.39 1.04 -20.97
C PRO A 252 -7.08 1.45 -19.52
N GLU A 253 -8.08 1.33 -18.65
CA GLU A 253 -7.92 1.49 -17.19
C GLU A 253 -7.09 0.32 -16.60
N SER A 254 -5.76 0.40 -16.66
CA SER A 254 -4.96 -0.17 -15.56
C SER A 254 -5.14 0.69 -14.30
N ASN A 255 -4.78 0.16 -13.13
CA ASN A 255 -4.74 0.86 -11.84
C ASN A 255 -6.11 0.96 -11.14
N ARG A 256 -7.06 0.06 -11.46
CA ARG A 256 -8.42 0.08 -10.93
C ARG A 256 -8.53 -0.69 -9.61
N VAL A 257 -8.20 -0.01 -8.51
CA VAL A 257 -8.60 -0.48 -7.16
C VAL A 257 -10.03 -0.02 -6.88
N THR A 258 -10.88 -0.94 -6.44
CA THR A 258 -12.31 -0.73 -6.21
C THR A 258 -12.55 0.12 -4.96
N GLU A 259 -13.47 1.07 -5.06
CA GLU A 259 -14.06 1.71 -3.88
C GLU A 259 -14.68 0.64 -2.96
N ILE A 260 -14.55 0.81 -1.65
CA ILE A 260 -15.09 -0.12 -0.65
C ILE A 260 -16.17 0.57 0.17
N ILE A 261 -17.07 -0.20 0.77
CA ILE A 261 -18.06 0.32 1.71
C ILE A 261 -17.33 0.94 2.91
N ASP A 262 -17.36 2.27 3.03
CA ASP A 262 -16.97 2.95 4.27
C ASP A 262 -18.16 3.02 5.21
N HIS A 263 -18.05 2.33 6.34
CA HIS A 263 -19.06 2.30 7.40
C HIS A 263 -18.97 3.49 8.37
N ASN A 264 -18.02 4.42 8.15
CA ASN A 264 -17.70 5.58 8.99
C ASN A 264 -17.61 5.22 10.48
N LEU A 265 -16.78 4.22 10.78
CA LEU A 265 -16.72 3.64 12.13
C LEU A 265 -15.98 4.56 13.13
N PRO A 266 -16.43 4.59 14.40
CA PRO A 266 -15.72 5.28 15.49
C PRO A 266 -14.44 4.55 15.93
N VAL A 267 -14.24 3.31 15.46
CA VAL A 267 -13.04 2.49 15.67
C VAL A 267 -11.92 2.92 14.72
N SER A 268 -10.76 3.25 15.29
CA SER A 268 -9.54 3.63 14.57
C SER A 268 -8.87 2.41 13.92
N MET A 269 -8.54 2.52 12.62
CA MET A 269 -8.12 1.41 11.74
C MET A 269 -8.95 0.13 11.96
N ALA A 270 -10.27 0.23 11.86
CA ALA A 270 -11.19 -0.87 12.17
C ALA A 270 -10.88 -2.18 11.41
N PRO A 271 -11.03 -3.36 12.03
CA PRO A 271 -10.73 -4.64 11.40
C PRO A 271 -11.51 -4.88 10.11
N THR A 272 -10.86 -5.54 9.14
CA THR A 272 -11.49 -5.98 7.90
C THR A 272 -12.54 -7.04 8.17
N ILE A 273 -13.77 -6.83 7.70
CA ILE A 273 -14.82 -7.85 7.78
C ILE A 273 -14.82 -8.64 6.46
N ALA A 274 -14.73 -9.96 6.56
CA ALA A 274 -14.87 -10.90 5.44
C ALA A 274 -16.01 -11.88 5.72
N GLN A 275 -16.75 -12.29 4.69
CA GLN A 275 -17.77 -13.34 4.78
C GLN A 275 -17.62 -14.38 3.67
N PRO A 276 -18.10 -15.63 3.84
CA PRO A 276 -18.39 -16.50 2.70
C PRO A 276 -19.43 -15.87 1.75
N ALA A 277 -19.32 -16.22 0.47
CA ALA A 277 -20.33 -15.91 -0.53
C ALA A 277 -21.65 -16.64 -0.22
N PRO A 278 -22.77 -15.92 -0.03
CA PRO A 278 -24.07 -16.52 0.23
C PRO A 278 -24.65 -17.18 -1.02
N VAL A 279 -25.50 -18.19 -0.83
CA VAL A 279 -26.08 -19.01 -1.90
C VAL A 279 -26.76 -18.18 -3.00
N ASN A 280 -27.66 -17.28 -2.62
CA ASN A 280 -28.45 -16.46 -3.55
C ASN A 280 -27.73 -15.22 -4.10
N GLY A 281 -26.40 -15.13 -3.97
CA GLY A 281 -25.65 -13.91 -4.26
C GLY A 281 -25.92 -12.79 -3.25
N ILE A 282 -25.36 -11.60 -3.51
CA ILE A 282 -25.31 -10.49 -2.55
C ILE A 282 -26.17 -9.33 -3.03
N SER A 283 -27.30 -9.10 -2.37
CA SER A 283 -28.13 -7.90 -2.52
C SER A 283 -27.64 -6.76 -1.62
N SER A 284 -27.14 -7.07 -0.43
CA SER A 284 -26.47 -6.13 0.49
C SER A 284 -25.53 -6.88 1.45
N THR A 285 -24.56 -6.18 2.04
CA THR A 285 -23.61 -6.77 2.99
C THR A 285 -22.92 -5.71 3.84
N ALA A 286 -22.57 -6.07 5.08
CA ALA A 286 -21.65 -5.34 5.94
C ALA A 286 -20.17 -5.65 5.69
N ALA A 287 -19.85 -6.73 4.97
CA ALA A 287 -18.48 -7.19 4.75
C ALA A 287 -17.75 -6.39 3.66
N THR A 288 -16.44 -6.22 3.85
CA THR A 288 -15.55 -5.62 2.85
C THR A 288 -15.02 -6.67 1.88
N HIS A 289 -14.82 -7.91 2.34
CA HIS A 289 -14.37 -9.03 1.53
C HIS A 289 -15.43 -10.13 1.40
N ILE A 290 -15.60 -10.66 0.20
CA ILE A 290 -16.46 -11.83 -0.09
C ILE A 290 -15.59 -13.00 -0.49
N ALA A 291 -15.77 -14.14 0.18
CA ALA A 291 -14.98 -15.33 -0.02
C ALA A 291 -15.70 -16.36 -0.88
N TYR A 292 -15.11 -16.66 -2.03
CA TYR A 292 -15.60 -17.65 -2.99
C TYR A 292 -14.61 -18.82 -3.08
N GLN A 293 -15.09 -20.00 -3.41
CA GLN A 293 -14.22 -21.02 -4.00
C GLN A 293 -14.05 -20.69 -5.49
N LEU A 294 -12.81 -20.70 -5.98
CA LEU A 294 -12.49 -20.47 -7.40
C LEU A 294 -12.17 -21.82 -8.06
N ASP A 295 -12.83 -22.12 -9.18
CA ASP A 295 -12.60 -23.37 -9.92
C ASP A 295 -11.54 -23.23 -11.04
N GLU A 296 -11.40 -24.25 -11.88
CA GLU A 296 -10.43 -24.30 -12.98
C GLU A 296 -10.90 -23.58 -14.26
N GLN A 297 -12.19 -23.21 -14.30
CA GLN A 297 -12.84 -22.46 -15.36
C GLN A 297 -12.97 -20.97 -14.98
N LEU A 298 -12.48 -20.60 -13.79
CA LEU A 298 -12.58 -19.28 -13.16
C LEU A 298 -14.03 -18.86 -12.84
N ASN A 299 -14.90 -19.80 -12.50
CA ASN A 299 -16.18 -19.50 -11.86
C ASN A 299 -15.97 -19.22 -10.37
N LEU A 300 -16.78 -18.32 -9.85
CA LEU A 300 -16.91 -18.03 -8.42
C LEU A 300 -18.02 -18.90 -7.84
N LEU A 301 -17.66 -19.82 -6.95
CA LEU A 301 -18.58 -20.74 -6.29
C LEU A 301 -18.85 -20.31 -4.85
N ASN A 302 -20.05 -20.61 -4.36
CA ASN A 302 -20.45 -20.42 -2.97
C ASN A 302 -19.87 -21.53 -2.05
N THR A 303 -20.23 -21.53 -0.77
CA THR A 303 -19.82 -22.56 0.20
C THR A 303 -20.30 -23.97 -0.15
N GLU A 304 -21.42 -24.08 -0.85
CA GLU A 304 -22.08 -25.33 -1.25
C GLU A 304 -21.59 -25.83 -2.64
N GLN A 305 -20.56 -25.20 -3.20
CA GLN A 305 -19.95 -25.46 -4.52
C GLN A 305 -20.82 -25.08 -5.73
N GLU A 306 -21.91 -24.34 -5.54
CA GLU A 306 -22.74 -23.87 -6.64
C GLU A 306 -22.15 -22.60 -7.27
N LYS A 307 -22.28 -22.45 -8.60
CA LYS A 307 -21.76 -21.30 -9.33
C LYS A 307 -22.62 -20.05 -9.10
N VAL A 308 -21.98 -18.98 -8.61
CA VAL A 308 -22.59 -17.65 -8.46
C VAL A 308 -22.42 -16.82 -9.74
N MET A 309 -21.20 -16.75 -10.30
CA MET A 309 -20.88 -16.01 -11.54
C MET A 309 -19.49 -16.41 -12.07
N ALA A 310 -19.02 -15.84 -13.19
CA ALA A 310 -17.60 -15.95 -13.57
C ALA A 310 -16.78 -14.81 -12.93
N LEU A 311 -15.49 -15.06 -12.67
CA LEU A 311 -14.56 -14.04 -12.14
C LEU A 311 -14.42 -12.84 -13.09
N ARG A 312 -14.56 -13.04 -14.42
CA ARG A 312 -14.56 -11.95 -15.40
C ARG A 312 -15.72 -10.98 -15.15
N ASP A 313 -16.91 -11.49 -14.90
CA ASP A 313 -18.11 -10.68 -14.64
C ASP A 313 -17.91 -9.82 -13.36
N TYR A 314 -17.40 -10.45 -12.30
CA TYR A 314 -17.06 -9.80 -11.02
C TYR A 314 -15.96 -8.72 -11.13
N LEU A 315 -15.01 -8.88 -12.05
CA LEU A 315 -13.96 -7.89 -12.32
C LEU A 315 -14.44 -6.75 -13.23
N ASN A 316 -15.36 -7.04 -14.16
CA ASN A 316 -15.98 -6.04 -15.03
C ASN A 316 -16.97 -5.13 -14.27
N ASP A 317 -17.63 -5.64 -13.22
CA ASP A 317 -18.56 -4.86 -12.41
C ASP A 317 -17.92 -3.58 -11.81
N SER A 318 -18.38 -2.42 -12.29
CA SER A 318 -18.01 -1.09 -11.83
C SER A 318 -18.82 -0.61 -10.61
N THR A 319 -19.95 -1.26 -10.33
CA THR A 319 -20.86 -0.97 -9.21
C THR A 319 -20.44 -1.70 -7.94
N ARG A 320 -19.68 -2.80 -8.05
CA ARG A 320 -19.03 -3.52 -6.95
C ARG A 320 -18.44 -2.57 -5.90
N ARG A 321 -18.71 -2.86 -4.61
CA ARG A 321 -18.09 -2.19 -3.44
C ARG A 321 -17.46 -3.17 -2.43
N THR A 322 -17.25 -4.42 -2.85
CA THR A 322 -16.59 -5.48 -2.08
C THR A 322 -15.34 -5.99 -2.80
N LEU A 323 -14.49 -6.72 -2.08
CA LEU A 323 -13.21 -7.25 -2.55
C LEU A 323 -13.21 -8.79 -2.59
N PRO A 324 -12.62 -9.44 -3.61
CA PRO A 324 -12.65 -10.88 -3.75
C PRO A 324 -11.56 -11.58 -2.92
N LEU A 325 -11.98 -12.50 -2.05
CA LEU A 325 -11.12 -13.43 -1.30
C LEU A 325 -11.26 -14.85 -1.90
N LEU A 326 -10.42 -15.19 -2.87
CA LEU A 326 -10.62 -16.36 -3.72
C LEU A 326 -9.86 -17.58 -3.18
N ARG A 327 -10.58 -18.59 -2.69
CA ARG A 327 -9.97 -19.84 -2.25
C ARG A 327 -9.49 -20.64 -3.46
N ILE A 328 -8.22 -21.05 -3.45
CA ILE A 328 -7.62 -21.91 -4.47
C ILE A 328 -7.15 -23.24 -3.87
N GLN A 329 -7.27 -24.31 -4.66
CA GLN A 329 -6.94 -25.68 -4.25
C GLN A 329 -5.86 -26.34 -5.13
N ASN A 330 -5.58 -25.82 -6.33
CA ASN A 330 -4.60 -26.38 -7.25
C ASN A 330 -3.89 -25.34 -8.15
N GLU A 331 -2.86 -25.78 -8.87
CA GLU A 331 -2.02 -24.94 -9.73
C GLU A 331 -2.65 -24.63 -11.10
N GLN A 332 -3.67 -25.37 -11.53
CA GLN A 332 -4.38 -25.09 -12.78
C GLN A 332 -5.14 -23.76 -12.70
N THR A 333 -5.80 -23.50 -11.57
CA THR A 333 -6.42 -22.19 -11.29
C THR A 333 -5.39 -21.04 -11.28
N ILE A 334 -4.16 -21.26 -10.79
CA ILE A 334 -3.08 -20.25 -10.86
C ILE A 334 -2.70 -19.95 -12.31
N ASN A 335 -2.50 -20.97 -13.14
CA ASN A 335 -2.17 -20.77 -14.56
C ASN A 335 -3.29 -20.03 -15.31
N LYS A 336 -4.55 -20.34 -15.02
CA LYS A 336 -5.72 -19.63 -15.59
C LYS A 336 -5.81 -18.18 -15.12
N LEU A 337 -5.54 -17.90 -13.84
CA LEU A 337 -5.44 -16.54 -13.30
C LEU A 337 -4.30 -15.75 -13.95
N LYS A 338 -3.16 -16.40 -14.25
CA LYS A 338 -2.02 -15.74 -14.90
C LYS A 338 -2.42 -15.20 -16.28
N THR A 339 -3.03 -16.05 -17.11
CA THR A 339 -3.56 -15.64 -18.43
C THR A 339 -4.69 -14.61 -18.30
N LEU A 340 -5.52 -14.66 -17.24
CA LEU A 340 -6.50 -13.59 -16.99
C LEU A 340 -5.81 -12.24 -16.71
N GLY A 341 -4.70 -12.25 -15.98
CA GLY A 341 -3.89 -11.07 -15.65
C GLY A 341 -3.18 -10.41 -16.84
N GLU A 342 -3.19 -11.04 -18.01
CA GLU A 342 -2.74 -10.43 -19.28
C GLU A 342 -3.78 -9.43 -19.84
N SER A 343 -5.02 -9.44 -19.33
CA SER A 343 -6.11 -8.55 -19.77
C SER A 343 -6.88 -7.86 -18.64
N TYR A 344 -6.67 -8.26 -17.37
CA TYR A 344 -7.41 -7.74 -16.21
C TYR A 344 -6.46 -7.29 -15.09
N ASP A 345 -6.79 -6.19 -14.43
CA ASP A 345 -6.10 -5.77 -13.21
C ASP A 345 -6.52 -6.66 -12.02
N LEU A 346 -5.57 -7.44 -11.50
CA LEU A 346 -5.83 -8.42 -10.44
C LEU A 346 -5.46 -7.91 -9.03
N ALA A 347 -4.98 -6.66 -8.87
CA ALA A 347 -4.45 -6.18 -7.58
C ALA A 347 -5.46 -6.19 -6.42
N ASP A 348 -6.76 -6.18 -6.70
CA ASP A 348 -7.80 -6.28 -5.67
C ASP A 348 -8.11 -7.71 -5.21
N ILE A 349 -7.61 -8.74 -5.89
CA ILE A 349 -7.75 -10.14 -5.47
C ILE A 349 -6.79 -10.49 -4.33
N THR A 350 -7.35 -11.08 -3.28
CA THR A 350 -6.61 -11.85 -2.28
C THR A 350 -6.86 -13.34 -2.51
N LEU A 351 -5.83 -14.15 -2.75
CA LEU A 351 -5.97 -15.60 -2.80
C LEU A 351 -5.90 -16.20 -1.39
N LEU A 352 -6.72 -17.22 -1.13
CA LEU A 352 -6.82 -17.92 0.15
C LEU A 352 -6.49 -19.41 -0.04
N SER A 353 -5.67 -19.99 0.84
CA SER A 353 -5.44 -21.44 0.89
C SER A 353 -4.85 -21.84 2.23
N ASP A 354 -5.04 -23.10 2.62
CA ASP A 354 -4.38 -23.75 3.75
C ASP A 354 -2.99 -24.30 3.37
N GLN A 355 -2.62 -24.28 2.08
CA GLN A 355 -1.36 -24.77 1.53
C GLN A 355 -0.34 -23.62 1.30
N PRO A 356 0.74 -23.50 2.11
CA PRO A 356 1.74 -22.43 1.97
C PRO A 356 2.42 -22.39 0.59
N GLU A 357 2.76 -23.55 0.04
CA GLU A 357 3.48 -23.64 -1.24
C GLU A 357 2.61 -23.25 -2.44
N LEU A 358 1.30 -23.52 -2.38
CA LEU A 358 0.37 -23.12 -3.43
C LEU A 358 0.25 -21.58 -3.50
N LEU A 359 0.18 -20.93 -2.34
CA LEU A 359 0.20 -19.47 -2.23
C LEU A 359 1.55 -18.88 -2.69
N ARG A 360 2.69 -19.51 -2.31
CA ARG A 360 4.03 -19.09 -2.77
C ARG A 360 4.12 -19.15 -4.30
N LYS A 361 3.70 -20.26 -4.92
CA LYS A 361 3.64 -20.42 -6.37
C LYS A 361 2.77 -19.36 -7.04
N ALA A 362 1.58 -19.08 -6.49
CA ALA A 362 0.69 -18.06 -7.03
C ALA A 362 1.31 -16.65 -7.01
N ARG A 363 1.98 -16.29 -5.92
CA ARG A 363 2.64 -14.97 -5.76
C ARG A 363 3.89 -14.82 -6.64
N ILE A 364 4.63 -15.89 -6.89
CA ILE A 364 5.75 -15.90 -7.84
C ILE A 364 5.23 -15.79 -9.29
N ALA A 365 4.16 -16.53 -9.63
CA ALA A 365 3.58 -16.50 -10.97
C ALA A 365 2.86 -15.18 -11.29
N ILE A 366 2.28 -14.51 -10.28
CA ILE A 366 1.47 -13.29 -10.42
C ILE A 366 1.77 -12.32 -9.25
N PRO A 367 2.87 -11.54 -9.31
CA PRO A 367 3.30 -10.66 -8.21
C PRO A 367 2.32 -9.52 -7.85
N ALA A 368 1.31 -9.26 -8.68
CA ALA A 368 0.24 -8.29 -8.42
C ALA A 368 -0.85 -8.80 -7.46
N LEU A 369 -0.97 -10.11 -7.20
CA LEU A 369 -1.97 -10.67 -6.28
C LEU A 369 -1.57 -10.51 -4.81
N ARG A 370 -2.54 -10.46 -3.90
CA ARG A 370 -2.32 -10.69 -2.46
C ARG A 370 -2.63 -12.14 -2.09
N THR A 371 -2.07 -12.58 -0.96
CA THR A 371 -2.35 -13.91 -0.39
C THR A 371 -2.64 -13.85 1.11
N ALA A 372 -3.51 -14.75 1.54
CA ALA A 372 -3.87 -15.02 2.92
C ALA A 372 -3.70 -16.52 3.20
N LEU A 373 -3.04 -16.85 4.31
CA LEU A 373 -2.88 -18.22 4.78
C LEU A 373 -4.08 -18.62 5.66
N ASP A 374 -4.76 -19.71 5.33
CA ASP A 374 -5.94 -20.17 6.07
C ASP A 374 -5.59 -21.23 7.10
N TYR A 375 -5.47 -20.82 8.37
CA TYR A 375 -5.32 -21.73 9.51
C TYR A 375 -6.62 -21.84 10.34
N SER A 376 -7.78 -21.43 9.81
CA SER A 376 -9.08 -21.50 10.50
C SER A 376 -9.45 -22.89 11.03
N LYS A 377 -8.95 -23.95 10.37
CA LYS A 377 -9.14 -25.38 10.70
C LYS A 377 -7.92 -26.04 11.36
N GLN A 378 -6.84 -25.31 11.60
CA GLN A 378 -5.61 -25.87 12.19
C GLN A 378 -5.78 -26.17 13.68
N THR A 379 -5.43 -27.37 14.11
CA THR A 379 -5.59 -27.84 15.50
C THR A 379 -4.25 -28.18 16.18
N GLY A 380 -3.18 -28.40 15.42
CA GLY A 380 -1.87 -28.82 15.94
C GLY A 380 -0.96 -27.70 16.46
N LEU A 381 -1.44 -26.46 16.54
CA LEU A 381 -0.68 -25.29 16.99
C LEU A 381 -1.27 -24.70 18.28
N SER A 382 -0.40 -24.29 19.22
CA SER A 382 -0.78 -23.68 20.49
C SER A 382 -0.42 -22.18 20.54
N SER A 383 -0.66 -21.54 21.69
CA SER A 383 -0.23 -20.15 21.97
C SER A 383 1.26 -20.05 22.39
N SER A 384 2.07 -21.11 22.20
CA SER A 384 3.50 -21.07 22.51
C SER A 384 4.28 -20.16 21.55
N THR A 385 5.34 -19.51 22.03
CA THR A 385 6.22 -18.66 21.19
C THR A 385 6.75 -19.40 19.95
N LYS A 386 7.05 -20.70 20.07
CA LYS A 386 7.50 -21.53 18.95
C LYS A 386 6.41 -21.64 17.86
N ASP A 387 5.17 -21.87 18.26
CA ASP A 387 4.06 -22.04 17.32
C ASP A 387 3.65 -20.70 16.70
N ILE A 388 3.72 -19.61 17.47
CA ILE A 388 3.56 -18.23 16.96
C ILE A 388 4.61 -17.92 15.89
N VAL A 389 5.89 -18.24 16.13
CA VAL A 389 6.95 -18.12 15.13
C VAL A 389 6.71 -19.03 13.92
N THR A 390 6.19 -20.25 14.13
CA THR A 390 5.81 -21.15 13.04
C THR A 390 4.70 -20.56 12.17
N ILE A 391 3.70 -19.89 12.77
CA ILE A 391 2.64 -19.18 12.03
C ILE A 391 3.22 -18.02 11.24
N ALA A 392 4.07 -17.18 11.85
CA ALA A 392 4.71 -16.06 11.17
C ALA A 392 5.64 -16.53 10.03
N HIS A 393 6.43 -17.57 10.27
CA HIS A 393 7.29 -18.20 9.28
C HIS A 393 6.47 -18.69 8.08
N ASN A 394 5.45 -19.51 8.31
CA ASN A 394 4.65 -20.09 7.21
C ASN A 394 3.88 -19.01 6.44
N THR A 395 3.44 -17.94 7.12
CA THR A 395 2.79 -16.78 6.47
C THR A 395 3.77 -16.03 5.56
N ASN A 396 4.99 -15.71 6.03
CA ASN A 396 5.98 -15.02 5.19
C ASN A 396 6.53 -15.93 4.07
N SER A 397 6.78 -17.22 4.35
CA SER A 397 7.28 -18.19 3.38
C SER A 397 6.28 -18.48 2.26
N SER A 398 4.97 -18.47 2.55
CA SER A 398 3.88 -18.51 1.54
C SER A 398 3.74 -17.20 0.73
N LEU A 399 4.62 -16.22 0.96
CA LEU A 399 4.55 -14.86 0.43
C LEU A 399 3.20 -14.17 0.74
N ALA A 400 2.55 -14.56 1.84
CA ALA A 400 1.36 -13.93 2.38
C ALA A 400 1.71 -12.87 3.45
N LYS A 401 0.69 -12.12 3.87
CA LYS A 401 0.73 -11.26 5.06
C LYS A 401 -0.47 -11.41 5.99
N ILE A 402 -1.62 -11.79 5.44
CA ILE A 402 -2.81 -12.16 6.23
C ILE A 402 -2.68 -13.63 6.66
N VAL A 403 -3.06 -13.93 7.89
CA VAL A 403 -3.34 -15.31 8.35
C VAL A 403 -4.69 -15.35 9.06
N ILE A 404 -5.57 -16.28 8.68
CA ILE A 404 -6.84 -16.51 9.37
C ILE A 404 -6.59 -17.53 10.50
N LEU A 405 -6.72 -17.09 11.75
CA LEU A 405 -6.46 -17.89 12.93
C LEU A 405 -7.67 -18.75 13.33
N PRO A 406 -7.43 -19.97 13.85
CA PRO A 406 -8.45 -20.78 14.49
C PRO A 406 -8.81 -20.19 15.85
N LYS A 407 -10.05 -20.43 16.29
CA LYS A 407 -10.68 -19.83 17.49
C LYS A 407 -9.83 -19.88 18.76
N HIS A 408 -9.13 -20.98 19.03
CA HIS A 408 -8.31 -21.13 20.23
C HIS A 408 -7.01 -20.32 20.22
N LEU A 409 -6.59 -19.79 19.06
CA LEU A 409 -5.44 -18.90 18.90
C LEU A 409 -5.83 -17.41 18.81
N VAL A 410 -7.12 -17.09 18.83
CA VAL A 410 -7.61 -15.70 18.90
C VAL A 410 -7.48 -15.21 20.35
N GLN A 411 -6.24 -14.91 20.74
CA GLN A 411 -5.85 -14.42 22.07
C GLN A 411 -5.00 -13.16 21.90
N THR A 412 -5.20 -12.15 22.76
CA THR A 412 -4.47 -10.86 22.71
C THR A 412 -2.95 -11.04 22.66
N GLU A 413 -2.45 -12.04 23.38
CA GLU A 413 -1.04 -12.39 23.51
C GLU A 413 -0.47 -12.98 22.20
N VAL A 414 -1.22 -13.86 21.52
CA VAL A 414 -0.87 -14.41 20.19
C VAL A 414 -0.95 -13.33 19.11
N VAL A 415 -2.07 -12.59 19.08
CA VAL A 415 -2.37 -11.56 18.08
C VAL A 415 -1.33 -10.43 18.13
N SER A 416 -0.98 -9.94 19.32
CA SER A 416 0.03 -8.89 19.47
C SER A 416 1.46 -9.35 19.12
N HIS A 417 1.82 -10.62 19.33
CA HIS A 417 3.12 -11.14 18.90
C HIS A 417 3.19 -11.28 17.37
N LEU A 418 2.13 -11.78 16.73
CA LEU A 418 2.04 -11.80 15.26
C LEU A 418 2.12 -10.38 14.67
N GLN A 419 1.48 -9.39 15.29
CA GLN A 419 1.57 -7.98 14.88
C GLN A 419 2.98 -7.39 15.05
N ARG A 420 3.68 -7.70 16.14
CA ARG A 420 5.11 -7.35 16.31
C ARG A 420 5.98 -7.93 15.19
N LEU A 421 5.69 -9.16 14.76
CA LEU A 421 6.33 -9.84 13.63
C LEU A 421 5.77 -9.42 12.25
N LEU A 422 5.11 -8.26 12.13
CA LEU A 422 4.56 -7.70 10.88
C LEU A 422 3.64 -8.67 10.09
N ILE A 423 2.88 -9.50 10.81
CA ILE A 423 1.79 -10.31 10.28
C ILE A 423 0.46 -9.59 10.52
N THR A 424 -0.52 -9.82 9.64
CA THR A 424 -1.88 -9.26 9.70
C THR A 424 -2.86 -10.35 10.16
N PRO A 425 -2.93 -10.70 11.48
CA PRO A 425 -3.81 -11.75 11.96
C PRO A 425 -5.29 -11.39 11.82
N TRP A 426 -6.04 -12.29 11.21
CA TRP A 426 -7.50 -12.29 11.15
C TRP A 426 -8.05 -13.42 12.03
N ALA A 427 -9.28 -13.30 12.54
CA ALA A 427 -9.95 -14.35 13.30
C ALA A 427 -11.02 -15.08 12.48
N ASN A 428 -11.14 -16.41 12.60
CA ASN A 428 -12.31 -17.15 12.13
C ASN A 428 -13.42 -17.16 13.20
N LEU A 429 -14.47 -16.36 13.01
CA LEU A 429 -15.62 -16.23 13.92
C LEU A 429 -16.80 -17.09 13.44
N ASP A 430 -16.82 -18.31 13.96
CA ASP A 430 -17.81 -19.38 13.80
C ASP A 430 -19.10 -19.20 14.63
N SER A 431 -19.38 -17.99 15.14
CA SER A 431 -20.40 -17.77 16.16
C SER A 431 -21.20 -16.50 15.94
N SER A 432 -22.53 -16.63 16.09
CA SER A 432 -23.50 -15.53 16.12
C SER A 432 -23.50 -14.73 17.43
N SER A 433 -22.72 -15.15 18.43
CA SER A 433 -22.72 -14.56 19.77
C SER A 433 -22.11 -13.15 19.77
N PRO A 434 -22.87 -12.10 20.17
CA PRO A 434 -22.30 -10.75 20.33
C PRO A 434 -21.18 -10.70 21.39
N LEU A 435 -21.22 -11.59 22.38
CA LEU A 435 -20.15 -11.76 23.36
C LEU A 435 -18.86 -12.24 22.67
N THR A 436 -18.92 -13.30 21.86
CA THR A 436 -17.73 -13.85 21.18
C THR A 436 -17.18 -12.89 20.10
N ALA A 437 -18.05 -12.16 19.41
CA ALA A 437 -17.63 -11.07 18.53
C ALA A 437 -16.89 -9.96 19.30
N ALA A 438 -17.41 -9.55 20.47
CA ALA A 438 -16.76 -8.56 21.33
C ALA A 438 -15.44 -9.05 21.96
N GLU A 439 -15.37 -10.33 22.35
CA GLU A 439 -14.14 -10.99 22.80
C GLU A 439 -13.07 -10.92 21.70
N PHE A 440 -13.43 -11.31 20.47
CA PHE A 440 -12.52 -11.27 19.31
C PHE A 440 -12.06 -9.85 19.00
N LEU A 441 -12.97 -8.86 18.96
CA LEU A 441 -12.61 -7.44 18.79
C LEU A 441 -11.61 -6.97 19.88
N SER A 442 -11.79 -7.39 21.14
CA SER A 442 -10.89 -7.08 22.26
C SER A 442 -9.51 -7.77 22.21
N THR A 443 -9.27 -8.68 21.27
CA THR A 443 -7.91 -9.22 21.01
C THR A 443 -7.08 -8.33 20.09
N GLY A 444 -7.73 -7.40 19.36
CA GLY A 444 -7.05 -6.49 18.46
C GLY A 444 -6.67 -7.08 17.09
N VAL A 445 -7.34 -8.14 16.62
CA VAL A 445 -7.13 -8.71 15.27
C VAL A 445 -7.39 -7.69 14.15
N ASN A 446 -6.63 -7.78 13.06
CA ASN A 446 -6.72 -6.89 11.90
C ASN A 446 -7.91 -7.21 10.98
N GLY A 447 -8.55 -8.37 11.16
CA GLY A 447 -9.75 -8.75 10.43
C GLY A 447 -10.53 -9.88 11.10
N ILE A 448 -11.78 -10.08 10.66
CA ILE A 448 -12.68 -11.12 11.14
C ILE A 448 -13.37 -11.74 9.92
N TYR A 449 -13.18 -13.04 9.74
CA TYR A 449 -13.92 -13.87 8.79
C TYR A 449 -15.15 -14.43 9.50
N THR A 450 -16.36 -14.17 9.01
CA THR A 450 -17.61 -14.60 9.67
C THR A 450 -18.80 -14.66 8.71
N GLU A 451 -19.77 -15.51 9.01
CA GLU A 451 -21.08 -15.53 8.35
C GLU A 451 -21.99 -14.39 8.81
N GLN A 452 -21.65 -13.68 9.91
CA GLN A 452 -22.49 -12.62 10.49
C GLN A 452 -21.77 -11.27 10.58
N PRO A 453 -21.50 -10.62 9.43
CA PRO A 453 -20.75 -9.36 9.39
C PRO A 453 -21.46 -8.23 10.15
N ASP A 454 -22.79 -8.18 10.10
CA ASP A 454 -23.60 -7.17 10.80
C ASP A 454 -23.50 -7.28 12.33
N SER A 455 -23.36 -8.48 12.89
CA SER A 455 -23.16 -8.68 14.33
C SER A 455 -21.87 -8.00 14.80
N VAL A 456 -20.77 -8.18 14.05
CA VAL A 456 -19.47 -7.52 14.32
C VAL A 456 -19.58 -6.00 14.09
N LEU A 457 -20.22 -5.58 13.00
CA LEU A 457 -20.38 -4.18 12.64
C LEU A 457 -21.21 -3.40 13.67
N SER A 458 -22.27 -4.00 14.20
CA SER A 458 -23.16 -3.37 15.20
C SER A 458 -22.41 -3.00 16.48
N ILE A 459 -21.54 -3.89 16.97
CA ILE A 459 -20.73 -3.65 18.17
C ILE A 459 -19.75 -2.50 17.92
N MET A 460 -19.06 -2.50 16.76
CA MET A 460 -18.13 -1.40 16.40
C MET A 460 -18.84 -0.05 16.22
N LYS A 461 -20.09 -0.02 15.72
CA LYS A 461 -20.90 1.21 15.61
C LYS A 461 -21.31 1.79 16.98
N LEU A 462 -21.31 0.98 18.04
CA LEU A 462 -21.62 1.41 19.42
C LEU A 462 -20.38 1.80 20.24
N MET A 463 -19.17 1.66 19.71
CA MET A 463 -17.93 2.07 20.39
C MET A 463 -17.75 3.60 20.37
N ALA A 464 -17.02 4.12 21.36
CA ALA A 464 -16.70 5.54 21.43
C ALA A 464 -15.80 5.99 20.25
N PRO A 465 -15.86 7.27 19.82
CA PRO A 465 -14.93 7.81 18.83
C PRO A 465 -13.46 7.59 19.22
N ASN A 466 -12.63 7.40 18.20
CA ASN A 466 -11.21 7.08 18.30
C ASN A 466 -10.93 5.85 19.19
N THR A 467 -11.71 4.78 19.02
CA THR A 467 -11.47 3.53 19.76
C THR A 467 -10.28 2.77 19.18
N LEU A 468 -9.29 2.47 20.02
CA LEU A 468 -8.15 1.63 19.72
C LEU A 468 -8.42 0.19 20.21
N LEU A 469 -8.72 -0.72 19.27
CA LEU A 469 -8.78 -2.17 19.54
C LEU A 469 -7.37 -2.82 19.63
N ARG A 470 -6.37 -2.11 19.11
CA ARG A 470 -4.94 -2.44 19.12
C ARG A 470 -4.19 -1.13 19.34
N LYS A 471 -3.09 -1.16 20.09
CA LYS A 471 -2.21 0.00 20.24
C LYS A 471 -1.26 0.10 19.03
N PRO A 472 -0.96 1.30 18.54
CA PRO A 472 0.20 1.53 17.68
C PRO A 472 1.47 1.04 18.39
N LEU A 473 2.32 0.28 17.67
CA LEU A 473 3.62 -0.13 18.20
C LEU A 473 4.61 1.04 18.14
N ILE A 474 5.35 1.28 19.21
CA ILE A 474 6.34 2.35 19.30
C ILE A 474 7.72 1.78 18.97
N THR A 475 8.28 2.21 17.83
CA THR A 475 9.62 1.82 17.40
C THR A 475 10.60 2.94 17.71
N GLY A 476 11.58 2.67 18.58
CA GLY A 476 12.69 3.58 18.83
C GLY A 476 13.65 3.60 17.63
N HIS A 477 13.63 4.70 16.88
CA HIS A 477 14.49 4.91 15.71
C HIS A 477 15.96 4.99 16.18
N ARG A 478 16.85 4.17 15.62
CA ARG A 478 18.28 4.07 15.98
C ARG A 478 18.53 3.94 17.49
N GLY A 479 17.64 3.23 18.19
CA GLY A 479 17.51 3.32 19.64
C GLY A 479 16.67 4.53 20.06
N ILE A 480 17.30 5.59 20.60
CA ILE A 480 16.59 6.80 21.05
C ILE A 480 17.46 8.08 21.01
N PRO A 481 17.71 8.68 19.81
CA PRO A 481 18.53 9.88 19.60
C PRO A 481 18.15 11.11 20.43
N ALA A 482 16.94 11.16 21.02
CA ALA A 482 16.56 12.22 21.93
C ALA A 482 17.16 12.10 23.36
N LEU A 483 17.72 10.95 23.74
CA LEU A 483 18.25 10.69 25.10
C LEU A 483 19.66 10.03 25.14
N GLU A 484 20.11 9.37 24.08
CA GLU A 484 21.42 8.72 23.93
C GLU A 484 21.92 8.85 22.48
N ASP A 485 23.20 8.54 22.24
CA ASP A 485 23.78 8.59 20.89
C ASP A 485 23.11 7.55 19.95
N GLU A 486 22.84 7.94 18.69
CA GLU A 486 22.16 7.07 17.73
C GLU A 486 22.95 5.80 17.37
N ASN A 487 22.24 4.70 17.12
CA ASN A 487 22.83 3.40 16.73
C ASN A 487 23.83 2.84 17.75
N THR A 488 23.60 3.09 19.04
CA THR A 488 24.42 2.57 20.14
C THR A 488 23.67 1.52 20.97
N LEU A 489 24.41 0.61 21.60
CA LEU A 489 23.82 -0.39 22.52
C LEU A 489 23.11 0.29 23.70
N GLU A 490 23.68 1.38 24.23
CA GLU A 490 23.04 2.19 25.26
C GLU A 490 21.75 2.85 24.77
N GLY A 491 21.71 3.38 23.55
CA GLY A 491 20.50 3.90 22.91
C GLY A 491 19.42 2.83 22.73
N THR A 492 19.79 1.63 22.27
CA THR A 492 18.87 0.47 22.17
C THR A 492 18.29 0.09 23.53
N LEU A 493 19.13 -0.10 24.55
CA LEU A 493 18.68 -0.43 25.90
C LEU A 493 17.84 0.69 26.52
N LYS A 494 18.16 1.95 26.23
CA LYS A 494 17.40 3.11 26.72
C LYS A 494 16.01 3.20 26.10
N ALA A 495 15.87 2.89 24.81
CA ALA A 495 14.57 2.80 24.14
C ALA A 495 13.67 1.72 24.77
N ILE A 496 14.24 0.56 25.08
CA ILE A 496 13.53 -0.52 25.80
C ILE A 496 13.13 -0.08 27.22
N GLN A 497 14.03 0.59 27.96
CA GLN A 497 13.74 1.07 29.31
C GLN A 497 12.55 2.05 29.36
N VAL A 498 12.37 2.87 28.31
CA VAL A 498 11.23 3.80 28.20
C VAL A 498 10.02 3.19 27.48
N GLY A 499 10.01 1.88 27.26
CA GLY A 499 8.85 1.13 26.81
C GLY A 499 8.65 1.07 25.30
N ALA A 500 9.69 1.17 24.48
CA ALA A 500 9.56 0.89 23.04
C ALA A 500 9.17 -0.59 22.79
N ASP A 501 8.20 -0.84 21.91
CA ASP A 501 7.81 -2.19 21.46
C ASP A 501 8.83 -2.79 20.49
N ALA A 502 9.58 -1.91 19.82
CA ALA A 502 10.63 -2.27 18.90
C ALA A 502 11.79 -1.29 18.98
N VAL A 503 12.97 -1.78 18.61
CA VAL A 503 14.19 -0.99 18.44
C VAL A 503 14.63 -1.13 16.99
N GLU A 504 14.68 0.00 16.30
CA GLU A 504 15.20 0.08 14.94
C GLU A 504 16.69 0.44 14.99
N TYR A 505 17.46 -0.15 14.08
CA TYR A 505 18.87 0.16 13.89
C TYR A 505 19.34 -0.20 12.49
N ASP A 506 20.29 0.60 11.99
CA ASP A 506 20.79 0.57 10.62
C ASP A 506 22.03 -0.35 10.50
N VAL A 507 22.12 -1.22 9.50
CA VAL A 507 23.25 -2.17 9.34
C VAL A 507 24.01 -2.10 8.00
N TYR A 508 25.33 -2.23 8.12
CA TYR A 508 26.31 -2.37 7.04
C TYR A 508 27.19 -3.63 7.23
N LEU A 509 27.92 -4.01 6.19
CA LEU A 509 28.88 -5.12 6.23
C LEU A 509 30.31 -4.59 6.15
N SER A 510 31.09 -4.80 7.22
CA SER A 510 32.49 -4.38 7.32
C SER A 510 33.39 -5.06 6.28
N LYS A 511 34.62 -4.56 6.12
CA LYS A 511 35.65 -5.11 5.22
C LYS A 511 36.04 -6.56 5.54
N ASP A 512 35.84 -6.97 6.79
CA ASP A 512 36.08 -8.33 7.30
C ASP A 512 34.77 -9.12 7.54
N ASN A 513 33.68 -8.71 6.90
CA ASN A 513 32.38 -9.41 6.84
C ASN A 513 31.62 -9.56 8.18
N HIS A 514 31.76 -8.59 9.08
CA HIS A 514 30.93 -8.45 10.28
C HIS A 514 29.76 -7.48 10.03
N VAL A 515 28.59 -7.78 10.60
CA VAL A 515 27.41 -6.90 10.53
C VAL A 515 27.51 -5.84 11.61
N VAL A 516 27.71 -4.58 11.21
CA VAL A 516 28.00 -3.43 12.06
C VAL A 516 26.89 -2.39 11.97
N VAL A 517 26.64 -1.67 13.07
CA VAL A 517 25.45 -0.83 13.22
C VAL A 517 25.80 0.64 13.01
N MET A 518 25.31 1.25 11.92
CA MET A 518 25.51 2.68 11.60
C MET A 518 24.54 3.15 10.50
N HIS A 519 23.97 4.34 10.62
CA HIS A 519 23.08 4.91 9.60
C HIS A 519 23.79 5.33 8.31
N ASP A 520 24.90 6.05 8.46
CA ASP A 520 25.61 6.69 7.36
C ASP A 520 26.66 5.74 6.77
N SER A 521 26.88 5.81 5.46
CA SER A 521 27.99 5.08 4.82
C SER A 521 29.37 5.63 5.20
N THR A 522 29.42 6.80 5.86
CA THR A 522 30.63 7.41 6.41
C THR A 522 30.52 7.67 7.91
N THR A 523 31.61 7.45 8.63
CA THR A 523 31.67 7.54 10.10
C THR A 523 31.66 8.97 10.64
N THR A 524 31.78 9.97 9.76
CA THR A 524 32.16 11.36 10.10
C THR A 524 31.14 12.07 10.96
N ARG A 525 29.83 11.95 10.66
CA ARG A 525 28.76 12.69 11.35
C ARG A 525 28.63 12.30 12.82
N THR A 526 28.73 11.01 13.11
CA THR A 526 28.48 10.46 14.45
C THR A 526 29.75 10.24 15.27
N THR A 527 30.95 10.22 14.66
CA THR A 527 32.22 9.92 15.36
C THR A 527 33.34 10.95 15.16
N GLY A 528 33.16 11.92 14.25
CA GLY A 528 34.21 12.86 13.85
C GLY A 528 35.32 12.27 12.97
N VAL A 529 35.47 10.95 12.91
CA VAL A 529 36.46 10.26 12.08
C VAL A 529 35.94 10.14 10.65
N ASN A 530 36.73 10.59 9.66
CA ASN A 530 36.34 10.54 8.24
C ASN A 530 36.81 9.25 7.54
N ALA A 531 35.99 8.20 7.61
CA ALA A 531 36.17 6.94 6.90
C ALA A 531 34.82 6.44 6.34
N LYS A 532 34.84 5.45 5.43
CA LYS A 532 33.63 4.71 5.05
C LYS A 532 33.48 3.48 5.94
N ILE A 533 32.27 3.21 6.44
CA ILE A 533 32.03 2.09 7.37
C ILE A 533 32.38 0.71 6.76
N GLU A 534 32.14 0.55 5.46
CA GLU A 534 32.40 -0.70 4.72
C GLU A 534 33.87 -0.91 4.29
N ASP A 535 34.71 0.12 4.39
CA ASP A 535 36.16 0.06 4.09
C ASP A 535 37.00 -0.27 5.34
N LEU A 536 36.37 -0.35 6.53
CA LEU A 536 37.01 -0.63 7.83
C LEU A 536 36.79 -2.08 8.28
N THR A 537 37.76 -2.63 9.00
CA THR A 537 37.64 -3.89 9.77
C THR A 537 36.86 -3.67 11.06
N LEU A 538 36.31 -4.74 11.66
CA LEU A 538 35.63 -4.65 12.95
C LEU A 538 36.54 -4.10 14.06
N ALA A 539 37.83 -4.42 14.02
CA ALA A 539 38.81 -3.90 14.98
C ALA A 539 39.00 -2.37 14.86
N GLU A 540 38.96 -1.81 13.65
CA GLU A 540 38.99 -0.36 13.43
C GLU A 540 37.67 0.29 13.87
N ILE A 541 36.52 -0.33 13.55
CA ILE A 541 35.18 0.16 13.92
C ILE A 541 34.99 0.20 15.45
N GLN A 542 35.44 -0.83 16.18
CA GLN A 542 35.38 -0.89 17.64
C GLN A 542 36.32 0.11 18.35
N ASN A 543 37.23 0.79 17.61
CA ASN A 543 38.01 1.92 18.11
C ASN A 543 37.32 3.28 17.90
N LEU A 544 36.30 3.37 17.05
CA LEU A 544 35.49 4.58 16.89
C LEU A 544 34.69 4.90 18.16
N ARG A 545 34.49 6.19 18.43
CA ARG A 545 33.68 6.68 19.55
C ARG A 545 32.62 7.65 19.04
N THR A 546 31.40 7.52 19.52
CA THR A 546 30.29 8.39 19.11
C THR A 546 30.38 9.77 19.76
N ILE A 547 29.67 10.74 19.21
CA ILE A 547 29.57 12.12 19.69
C ILE A 547 28.09 12.42 19.97
N PRO A 548 27.72 13.01 21.12
CA PRO A 548 28.61 13.52 22.17
C PRO A 548 29.06 12.52 23.25
N ASN A 549 28.39 11.37 23.44
CA ASN A 549 28.55 10.57 24.66
C ASN A 549 29.68 9.52 24.64
N GLY A 550 30.45 9.40 23.56
CA GLY A 550 31.66 8.57 23.53
C GLY A 550 31.40 7.06 23.54
N ARG A 551 30.21 6.61 23.11
CA ARG A 551 29.83 5.20 23.03
C ARG A 551 30.65 4.46 21.97
N LYS A 552 30.62 3.14 21.99
CA LYS A 552 31.14 2.31 20.87
C LYS A 552 30.13 2.25 19.73
N VAL A 553 30.63 2.09 18.51
CA VAL A 553 29.84 1.57 17.37
C VAL A 553 29.66 0.06 17.58
N PRO A 554 28.42 -0.46 17.77
CA PRO A 554 28.20 -1.86 18.09
C PRO A 554 28.07 -2.73 16.82
N THR A 555 28.19 -4.03 17.03
CA THR A 555 27.78 -5.06 16.07
C THR A 555 26.31 -5.45 16.25
N MET A 556 25.69 -5.98 15.20
CA MET A 556 24.35 -6.59 15.32
C MET A 556 24.37 -7.80 16.29
N ASP A 557 25.52 -8.46 16.46
CA ASP A 557 25.72 -9.55 17.43
C ASP A 557 25.55 -9.08 18.89
N GLU A 558 26.14 -7.93 19.24
CA GLU A 558 25.99 -7.29 20.55
C GLU A 558 24.54 -6.81 20.78
N ILE A 559 23.90 -6.23 19.76
CA ILE A 559 22.50 -5.77 19.85
C ILE A 559 21.52 -6.94 20.06
N LEU A 560 21.62 -8.02 19.26
CA LEU A 560 20.75 -9.18 19.41
C LEU A 560 20.90 -9.84 20.79
N ALA A 561 22.13 -9.99 21.29
CA ALA A 561 22.40 -10.53 22.64
C ALA A 561 21.74 -9.72 23.76
N ALA A 562 21.58 -8.40 23.58
CA ALA A 562 20.90 -7.52 24.52
C ALA A 562 19.37 -7.60 24.37
N VAL A 563 18.84 -7.46 23.14
CA VAL A 563 17.39 -7.45 22.88
C VAL A 563 16.73 -8.80 23.19
N LYS A 564 17.46 -9.91 23.08
CA LYS A 564 16.97 -11.27 23.42
C LYS A 564 16.59 -11.44 24.91
N GLN A 565 17.05 -10.55 25.78
CA GLN A 565 16.66 -10.54 27.20
C GLN A 565 15.26 -9.93 27.44
N TYR A 566 14.64 -9.33 26.41
CA TYR A 566 13.37 -8.61 26.47
C TYR A 566 12.35 -9.21 25.47
N PRO A 567 11.70 -10.36 25.76
CA PRO A 567 10.98 -11.19 24.78
C PRO A 567 9.74 -10.54 24.13
N ASN A 568 9.33 -9.34 24.57
CA ASN A 568 8.27 -8.55 23.94
C ASN A 568 8.79 -7.41 23.03
N VAL A 569 10.11 -7.22 22.92
CA VAL A 569 10.73 -6.20 22.06
C VAL A 569 11.13 -6.83 20.72
N THR A 570 10.97 -6.08 19.62
CA THR A 570 11.34 -6.52 18.27
C THR A 570 12.51 -5.71 17.71
N ASN A 571 13.44 -6.37 17.02
CA ASN A 571 14.50 -5.75 16.24
C ASN A 571 13.97 -5.37 14.86
N PHE A 572 14.03 -4.09 14.51
CA PHE A 572 13.76 -3.55 13.18
C PHE A 572 15.12 -3.28 12.50
N ILE A 573 15.61 -4.23 11.72
CA ILE A 573 16.96 -4.18 11.14
C ILE A 573 16.90 -3.49 9.77
N GLU A 574 17.41 -2.27 9.61
CA GLU A 574 17.50 -1.62 8.29
C GLU A 574 18.77 -2.02 7.54
N ILE A 575 18.64 -2.78 6.46
CA ILE A 575 19.76 -3.05 5.56
C ILE A 575 20.06 -1.79 4.72
N LYS A 576 21.18 -1.12 5.03
CA LYS A 576 21.73 -0.01 4.23
C LYS A 576 22.72 -0.46 3.17
N SER A 577 23.45 -1.55 3.43
CA SER A 577 24.46 -2.06 2.48
C SER A 577 23.80 -2.53 1.18
N SER A 578 24.46 -2.26 0.05
CA SER A 578 24.11 -2.83 -1.26
C SER A 578 24.76 -4.20 -1.52
N LYS A 579 25.61 -4.69 -0.60
CA LYS A 579 26.24 -6.01 -0.68
C LYS A 579 25.21 -7.10 -0.35
N PRO A 580 24.88 -8.05 -1.24
CA PRO A 580 23.94 -9.13 -0.92
C PRO A 580 24.46 -10.06 0.19
N GLU A 581 25.79 -10.13 0.39
CA GLU A 581 26.47 -10.96 1.40
C GLU A 581 26.07 -10.61 2.85
N ILE A 582 25.41 -9.47 3.08
CA ILE A 582 24.88 -9.10 4.40
C ILE A 582 23.69 -9.99 4.82
N VAL A 583 22.89 -10.52 3.88
CA VAL A 583 21.73 -11.36 4.19
C VAL A 583 22.13 -12.72 4.77
N PRO A 584 23.11 -13.47 4.20
CA PRO A 584 23.70 -14.63 4.86
C PRO A 584 24.21 -14.35 6.28
N LYS A 585 24.83 -13.19 6.51
CA LYS A 585 25.36 -12.82 7.83
C LYS A 585 24.29 -12.43 8.84
N ILE A 586 23.20 -11.80 8.39
CA ILE A 586 21.99 -11.61 9.20
C ILE A 586 21.40 -12.99 9.58
N LYS A 587 21.35 -13.94 8.64
CA LYS A 587 20.87 -15.31 8.94
C LYS A 587 21.72 -16.00 10.00
N GLU A 588 23.05 -16.00 9.86
CA GLU A 588 23.99 -16.58 10.84
C GLU A 588 23.78 -16.02 12.25
N LEU A 589 23.52 -14.71 12.36
CA LEU A 589 23.25 -14.05 13.64
C LEU A 589 21.86 -14.36 14.22
N LEU A 590 20.82 -14.44 13.38
CA LEU A 590 19.48 -14.84 13.83
C LEU A 590 19.42 -16.30 14.29
N ASP A 591 20.15 -17.20 13.61
CA ASP A 591 20.35 -18.59 14.02
C ASP A 591 21.11 -18.66 15.36
N LYS A 592 22.23 -17.93 15.50
CA LYS A 592 23.06 -17.88 16.71
C LYS A 592 22.27 -17.46 17.96
N HIS A 593 21.42 -16.45 17.85
CA HIS A 593 20.65 -15.90 18.98
C HIS A 593 19.24 -16.50 19.12
N ASN A 594 18.82 -17.40 18.23
CA ASN A 594 17.43 -17.88 18.12
C ASN A 594 16.41 -16.71 18.12
N ALA A 595 16.70 -15.67 17.34
CA ALA A 595 16.03 -14.37 17.41
C ALA A 595 14.82 -14.22 16.46
N TYR A 596 14.36 -15.30 15.82
CA TYR A 596 13.23 -15.30 14.87
C TYR A 596 11.87 -14.92 15.48
N ASP A 597 11.75 -14.95 16.81
CA ASP A 597 10.62 -14.43 17.59
C ASP A 597 10.65 -12.91 17.79
N GLN A 598 11.75 -12.25 17.40
CA GLN A 598 12.03 -10.84 17.67
C GLN A 598 12.73 -10.13 16.49
N ALA A 599 12.64 -10.63 15.26
CA ALA A 599 13.39 -10.08 14.11
C ALA A 599 12.52 -9.77 12.90
N ILE A 600 12.62 -8.53 12.41
CA ILE A 600 12.03 -8.08 11.15
C ILE A 600 13.08 -7.23 10.40
N VAL A 601 13.04 -7.22 9.07
CA VAL A 601 14.03 -6.52 8.24
C VAL A 601 13.36 -5.45 7.37
N ILE A 602 13.98 -4.29 7.24
CA ILE A 602 13.51 -3.18 6.40
C ILE A 602 14.64 -2.71 5.47
N SER A 603 14.29 -2.16 4.31
CA SER A 603 15.26 -1.49 3.42
C SER A 603 14.54 -0.67 2.36
N PHE A 604 15.21 0.38 1.86
CA PHE A 604 14.85 1.07 0.61
C PHE A 604 15.29 0.27 -0.63
N VAL A 605 16.24 -0.66 -0.48
CA VAL A 605 16.77 -1.47 -1.58
C VAL A 605 15.86 -2.67 -1.79
N GLY A 606 15.00 -2.60 -2.81
CA GLY A 606 14.04 -3.67 -3.14
C GLY A 606 14.69 -5.03 -3.35
N ASP A 607 15.92 -5.06 -3.88
CA ASP A 607 16.66 -6.31 -4.13
C ASP A 607 17.08 -6.99 -2.81
N GLN A 608 17.46 -6.23 -1.77
CA GLN A 608 17.73 -6.79 -0.44
C GLN A 608 16.46 -7.40 0.20
N ILE A 609 15.28 -6.84 -0.10
CA ILE A 609 14.00 -7.47 0.30
C ILE A 609 13.81 -8.81 -0.44
N LEU A 610 14.20 -8.91 -1.72
CA LEU A 610 14.14 -10.15 -2.49
C LEU A 610 15.16 -11.20 -2.01
N HIS A 611 16.39 -10.81 -1.67
CA HIS A 611 17.37 -11.69 -1.02
C HIS A 611 16.80 -12.29 0.28
N MET A 612 16.21 -11.47 1.14
CA MET A 612 15.50 -11.92 2.35
C MET A 612 14.36 -12.93 2.04
N LYS A 613 13.58 -12.73 0.97
CA LYS A 613 12.50 -13.68 0.56
C LYS A 613 13.00 -15.03 0.01
N ASN A 614 14.28 -15.13 -0.33
CA ASN A 614 14.91 -16.34 -0.86
C ASN A 614 15.72 -17.08 0.21
N GLU A 615 16.47 -16.35 1.02
CA GLU A 615 17.44 -16.94 1.97
C GLU A 615 16.90 -17.08 3.40
N ILE A 616 16.00 -16.18 3.82
CA ILE A 616 15.38 -16.19 5.15
C ILE A 616 13.84 -16.01 5.04
N PRO A 617 13.13 -16.84 4.23
CA PRO A 617 11.77 -16.56 3.77
C PRO A 617 10.72 -16.40 4.88
N GLY A 618 10.96 -16.95 6.08
CA GLY A 618 10.07 -16.82 7.23
C GLY A 618 10.15 -15.47 7.97
N VAL A 619 11.22 -14.68 7.76
CA VAL A 619 11.38 -13.37 8.41
C VAL A 619 10.52 -12.32 7.70
N SER A 620 9.86 -11.49 8.51
CA SER A 620 9.03 -10.41 8.01
C SER A 620 9.86 -9.28 7.43
N THR A 621 9.49 -8.83 6.23
CA THR A 621 10.10 -7.68 5.57
C THR A 621 9.13 -6.50 5.41
N GLY A 622 9.66 -5.28 5.46
CA GLY A 622 8.97 -4.03 5.15
C GLY A 622 9.75 -3.18 4.14
N TYR A 623 9.08 -2.64 3.12
CA TYR A 623 9.72 -1.84 2.08
C TYR A 623 9.66 -0.35 2.44
N LEU A 624 10.84 0.28 2.57
CA LEU A 624 10.97 1.70 2.89
C LEU A 624 10.82 2.55 1.63
N THR A 625 9.99 3.58 1.70
CA THR A 625 9.61 4.39 0.53
C THR A 625 9.04 5.75 0.95
N SER A 626 8.59 6.56 -0.01
CA SER A 626 7.79 7.76 0.23
C SER A 626 6.29 7.47 0.13
N THR A 627 5.47 8.21 0.88
CA THR A 627 4.00 8.20 0.69
C THR A 627 3.63 8.73 -0.71
N PRO A 628 2.74 8.06 -1.47
CA PRO A 628 2.21 8.58 -2.73
C PRO A 628 1.40 9.87 -2.56
N THR A 629 1.65 10.86 -3.42
CA THR A 629 1.07 12.22 -3.36
C THR A 629 0.12 12.55 -4.52
N ALA A 630 -0.59 11.55 -5.08
CA ALA A 630 -1.64 11.82 -6.06
C ALA A 630 -2.86 12.50 -5.39
N GLN A 631 -3.67 13.19 -6.18
CA GLN A 631 -4.87 13.90 -5.71
C GLN A 631 -6.02 12.98 -5.23
N SER A 632 -5.92 11.66 -5.45
CA SER A 632 -6.98 10.69 -5.09
C SER A 632 -6.45 9.54 -4.24
N ASN A 633 -7.17 9.22 -3.16
CA ASN A 633 -6.87 8.08 -2.29
C ASN A 633 -6.97 6.73 -3.01
N ILE A 634 -7.75 6.61 -4.09
CA ILE A 634 -7.80 5.41 -4.95
C ILE A 634 -6.45 5.21 -5.67
N VAL A 635 -5.95 6.27 -6.32
CA VAL A 635 -4.65 6.24 -7.03
C VAL A 635 -3.49 6.02 -6.05
N ASN A 636 -3.55 6.63 -4.87
CA ASN A 636 -2.55 6.40 -3.82
C ASN A 636 -2.64 4.97 -3.26
N THR A 637 -3.84 4.42 -3.06
CA THR A 637 -4.03 3.02 -2.65
C THR A 637 -3.43 2.06 -3.66
N ARG A 638 -3.62 2.29 -4.97
CA ARG A 638 -2.95 1.48 -6.00
C ARG A 638 -1.43 1.53 -5.86
N ARG A 639 -0.84 2.72 -5.71
CA ARG A 639 0.62 2.88 -5.57
C ARG A 639 1.17 2.23 -4.29
N ILE A 640 0.39 2.22 -3.21
CA ILE A 640 0.69 1.47 -1.97
C ILE A 640 0.69 -0.04 -2.24
N LEU A 641 -0.31 -0.56 -2.98
CA LEU A 641 -0.35 -1.95 -3.41
C LEU A 641 0.85 -2.32 -4.30
N ASP A 642 1.20 -1.51 -5.31
CA ASP A 642 2.36 -1.77 -6.17
C ASP A 642 3.66 -1.89 -5.36
N ALA A 643 3.88 -1.00 -4.40
CA ALA A 643 5.04 -1.03 -3.52
C ALA A 643 5.06 -2.25 -2.58
N ALA A 644 3.94 -2.58 -1.95
CA ALA A 644 3.87 -3.68 -0.97
C ALA A 644 3.84 -5.07 -1.63
N GLN A 645 3.05 -5.23 -2.71
CA GLN A 645 2.80 -6.50 -3.38
C GLN A 645 4.02 -6.99 -4.17
N LYS A 646 4.80 -6.09 -4.80
CA LYS A 646 6.01 -6.47 -5.55
C LYS A 646 7.00 -7.30 -4.71
N TYR A 647 7.13 -7.00 -3.42
CA TYR A 647 8.11 -7.63 -2.53
C TYR A 647 7.49 -8.53 -1.43
N SER A 648 6.15 -8.64 -1.41
CA SER A 648 5.37 -9.20 -0.28
C SER A 648 5.82 -8.69 1.10
N SER A 649 5.79 -7.37 1.23
CA SER A 649 6.32 -6.62 2.37
C SER A 649 5.24 -5.75 3.01
N THR A 650 5.48 -5.25 4.21
CA THR A 650 4.69 -4.15 4.76
C THR A 650 5.05 -2.82 4.10
N PHE A 651 4.16 -1.83 4.24
CA PHE A 651 4.37 -0.50 3.67
C PHE A 651 4.96 0.43 4.74
N ASN A 652 6.21 0.86 4.54
CA ASN A 652 6.97 1.61 5.54
C ASN A 652 7.35 3.01 5.00
N PRO A 653 6.40 3.94 4.87
CA PRO A 653 6.62 5.20 4.15
C PRO A 653 7.18 6.31 5.04
N SER A 654 7.65 7.39 4.43
CA SER A 654 7.71 8.68 5.13
C SER A 654 6.31 9.11 5.59
N PHE A 655 6.17 9.59 6.84
CA PHE A 655 4.85 9.88 7.44
C PHE A 655 4.08 11.00 6.71
N SER A 656 4.77 11.90 6.03
CA SER A 656 4.18 13.05 5.34
C SER A 656 3.21 12.59 4.24
N GLY A 657 2.02 13.19 4.20
CA GLY A 657 0.97 12.88 3.21
C GLY A 657 0.02 11.74 3.60
N LEU A 658 0.29 10.94 4.64
CA LEU A 658 -0.66 9.94 5.12
C LEU A 658 -1.87 10.61 5.80
N ASN A 659 -3.07 10.20 5.38
CA ASN A 659 -4.36 10.54 5.99
C ASN A 659 -5.11 9.27 6.44
N LYS A 660 -6.12 9.42 7.31
CA LYS A 660 -6.87 8.29 7.89
C LYS A 660 -7.56 7.49 6.81
N GLU A 661 -8.11 8.16 5.81
CA GLU A 661 -8.96 7.61 4.76
C GLU A 661 -8.15 6.72 3.80
N LEU A 662 -6.94 7.15 3.44
CA LEU A 662 -5.96 6.38 2.68
C LEU A 662 -5.44 5.17 3.45
N MET A 663 -5.07 5.35 4.72
CA MET A 663 -4.64 4.25 5.58
C MET A 663 -5.78 3.22 5.79
N MET A 664 -7.03 3.67 5.88
CA MET A 664 -8.20 2.79 5.97
C MET A 664 -8.40 2.02 4.65
N MET A 665 -8.48 2.71 3.51
CA MET A 665 -8.73 2.10 2.19
C MET A 665 -7.70 1.03 1.79
N ALA A 666 -6.44 1.20 2.22
CA ALA A 666 -5.37 0.22 2.02
C ALA A 666 -5.28 -0.84 3.14
N SER A 667 -5.55 -0.51 4.41
CA SER A 667 -5.53 -1.51 5.49
C SER A 667 -6.65 -2.53 5.38
N GLN A 668 -7.80 -2.15 4.81
CA GLN A 668 -8.85 -3.09 4.41
C GLN A 668 -8.39 -4.13 3.39
N ARG A 669 -7.31 -3.86 2.63
CA ARG A 669 -6.66 -4.81 1.72
C ARG A 669 -5.56 -5.66 2.41
N GLY A 670 -5.42 -5.55 3.72
CA GLY A 670 -4.41 -6.24 4.54
C GLY A 670 -3.07 -5.50 4.67
N VAL A 671 -2.94 -4.27 4.14
CA VAL A 671 -1.70 -3.49 4.20
C VAL A 671 -1.52 -2.87 5.59
N THR A 672 -0.37 -3.12 6.22
CA THR A 672 0.00 -2.48 7.48
C THR A 672 1.00 -1.34 7.24
N PHE A 673 0.91 -0.30 8.08
CA PHE A 673 1.58 0.98 7.90
C PHE A 673 2.60 1.24 9.02
N TRP A 674 3.85 1.47 8.63
CA TRP A 674 4.98 1.67 9.56
C TRP A 674 5.75 2.96 9.24
N PRO A 675 5.10 4.14 9.40
CA PRO A 675 5.69 5.41 9.03
C PRO A 675 6.90 5.84 9.86
N TRP A 676 7.83 6.54 9.19
CA TRP A 676 9.05 7.13 9.77
C TRP A 676 9.25 8.59 9.31
N THR A 677 10.05 9.43 9.97
CA THR A 677 10.42 9.36 11.40
C THR A 677 9.69 10.49 12.12
N PHE A 678 9.01 10.18 13.22
CA PHE A 678 8.39 11.22 14.07
C PHE A 678 9.47 11.88 14.94
N ARG A 679 9.39 13.22 15.02
CA ARG A 679 10.39 14.09 15.68
C ARG A 679 9.68 15.20 16.45
N LEU A 680 10.21 16.43 16.39
CA LEU A 680 9.75 17.59 17.16
C LEU A 680 8.29 18.00 16.90
N ASN A 681 7.71 17.72 15.72
CA ASN A 681 6.27 17.92 15.54
C ASN A 681 5.47 16.75 16.12
N LYS A 682 4.95 16.96 17.32
CA LYS A 682 4.16 15.96 18.05
C LYS A 682 2.74 15.78 17.49
N ASP A 683 2.23 16.77 16.75
CA ASP A 683 0.88 16.73 16.16
C ASP A 683 0.71 15.52 15.22
N ASP A 684 1.68 15.29 14.32
CA ASP A 684 1.68 14.13 13.42
C ASP A 684 1.68 12.80 14.18
N PHE A 685 2.46 12.70 15.26
CA PHE A 685 2.54 11.50 16.10
C PHE A 685 1.23 11.27 16.85
N TYR A 686 0.68 12.28 17.53
CA TYR A 686 -0.59 12.17 18.24
C TYR A 686 -1.75 11.85 17.29
N ARG A 687 -1.81 12.51 16.12
CA ARG A 687 -2.81 12.25 15.08
C ARG A 687 -2.77 10.81 14.61
N MET A 688 -1.60 10.28 14.23
CA MET A 688 -1.49 8.89 13.77
C MET A 688 -1.68 7.86 14.89
N TYR A 689 -1.29 8.17 16.13
CA TYR A 689 -1.56 7.29 17.27
C TYR A 689 -3.07 7.17 17.50
N VAL A 690 -3.79 8.30 17.57
CA VAL A 690 -5.26 8.36 17.74
C VAL A 690 -5.99 7.73 16.54
N GLN A 691 -5.45 7.85 15.32
CA GLN A 691 -5.97 7.20 14.11
C GLN A 691 -5.71 5.68 14.05
N GLY A 692 -4.91 5.11 14.96
CA GLY A 692 -4.71 3.66 15.07
C GLY A 692 -3.71 3.06 14.09
N THR A 693 -2.72 3.84 13.63
CA THR A 693 -1.63 3.37 12.76
C THR A 693 -0.90 2.18 13.39
N HIS A 694 -0.39 1.24 12.56
CA HIS A 694 0.11 -0.06 13.04
C HIS A 694 1.41 0.07 13.85
N GLY A 695 2.33 0.94 13.44
CA GLY A 695 3.49 1.34 14.24
C GLY A 695 3.99 2.74 13.90
N LEU A 696 4.82 3.31 14.78
CA LEU A 696 5.34 4.67 14.69
C LEU A 696 6.85 4.68 15.01
N THR A 697 7.69 4.97 14.02
CA THR A 697 9.16 5.03 14.17
C THR A 697 9.58 6.44 14.59
N THR A 698 10.15 6.60 15.79
CA THR A 698 10.35 7.92 16.44
C THR A 698 11.70 8.04 17.15
N ASP A 699 12.30 9.23 17.10
CA ASP A 699 13.47 9.59 17.91
C ASP A 699 13.11 9.79 19.41
N TYR A 700 11.82 9.92 19.72
CA TYR A 700 11.27 10.40 21.00
C TYR A 700 10.39 9.34 21.71
N ALA A 701 10.77 8.06 21.63
CA ALA A 701 9.94 6.94 22.15
C ALA A 701 9.54 7.11 23.64
N HIS A 702 10.34 7.81 24.45
CA HIS A 702 10.05 8.11 25.84
C HIS A 702 8.75 8.92 26.07
N GLU A 703 8.27 9.66 25.08
CA GLU A 703 7.01 10.40 25.18
C GLU A 703 5.78 9.49 25.18
N SER A 704 5.94 8.24 24.71
CA SER A 704 4.89 7.22 24.76
C SER A 704 4.74 6.55 26.14
N SER A 705 5.72 6.69 27.04
CA SER A 705 5.84 5.87 28.27
C SER A 705 4.57 5.82 29.13
N ASN A 706 3.88 6.96 29.24
CA ASN A 706 2.71 7.13 30.12
C ASN A 706 1.36 6.95 29.40
N LEU A 707 1.35 6.63 28.10
CA LEU A 707 0.12 6.34 27.36
C LEU A 707 -0.57 5.10 27.95
N ALA A 708 -1.88 5.15 28.11
CA ALA A 708 -2.68 4.02 28.61
C ALA A 708 -2.96 3.03 27.48
N VAL A 709 -2.48 1.78 27.61
CA VAL A 709 -2.48 0.81 26.51
C VAL A 709 -3.26 -0.47 26.78
N LYS A 710 -3.63 -0.73 28.04
CA LYS A 710 -4.48 -1.86 28.42
C LYS A 710 -5.40 -1.45 29.57
N LEU A 711 -6.62 -1.98 29.55
CA LEU A 711 -7.58 -1.91 30.64
C LEU A 711 -7.90 -3.34 31.06
N ASN A 712 -7.48 -3.74 32.26
CA ASN A 712 -7.71 -5.08 32.80
C ASN A 712 -8.89 -5.03 33.79
N THR A 713 -9.82 -5.98 33.69
CA THR A 713 -10.98 -6.12 34.60
C THR A 713 -11.21 -7.60 34.95
N ALA A 714 -12.02 -7.85 35.99
CA ALA A 714 -12.60 -9.18 36.17
C ALA A 714 -13.48 -9.56 34.97
N SER A 715 -13.54 -10.85 34.61
CA SER A 715 -14.40 -11.36 33.53
C SER A 715 -15.85 -11.59 33.95
N GLN A 716 -16.13 -11.62 35.26
CA GLN A 716 -17.46 -11.81 35.84
C GLN A 716 -17.69 -10.83 36.99
N LEU A 717 -18.94 -10.40 37.17
CA LEU A 717 -19.39 -9.49 38.21
C LEU A 717 -20.80 -9.88 38.69
N ILE A 718 -21.12 -9.64 39.95
CA ILE A 718 -22.50 -9.64 40.46
C ILE A 718 -22.94 -8.20 40.68
N ALA A 719 -24.13 -7.84 40.19
CA ALA A 719 -24.78 -6.56 40.42
C ALA A 719 -26.18 -6.77 41.02
N THR A 720 -26.78 -5.72 41.57
CA THR A 720 -28.17 -5.74 42.09
C THR A 720 -29.07 -4.91 41.18
N ALA A 721 -30.26 -5.40 40.87
CA ALA A 721 -31.25 -4.64 40.10
C ALA A 721 -31.61 -3.32 40.81
N GLY A 722 -31.64 -2.22 40.04
CA GLY A 722 -31.86 -0.87 40.57
C GLY A 722 -30.68 -0.26 41.31
N LYS A 723 -29.46 -0.79 41.18
CA LYS A 723 -28.22 -0.19 41.68
C LYS A 723 -27.23 0.12 40.54
N PRO A 724 -26.42 1.20 40.67
CA PRO A 724 -25.30 1.45 39.78
C PRO A 724 -24.31 0.28 39.75
N VAL A 725 -23.78 0.01 38.56
CA VAL A 725 -22.79 -1.06 38.31
C VAL A 725 -21.38 -0.50 38.50
N GLU A 726 -20.74 -0.86 39.61
CA GLU A 726 -19.35 -0.51 39.89
C GLU A 726 -18.40 -1.62 39.39
N ILE A 727 -17.47 -1.26 38.49
CA ILE A 727 -16.40 -2.16 38.04
C ILE A 727 -15.06 -1.53 38.40
N ASN A 728 -14.27 -2.24 39.21
CA ASN A 728 -12.87 -1.90 39.43
C ASN A 728 -12.02 -2.47 38.29
N ALA A 729 -11.11 -1.64 37.78
CA ALA A 729 -10.21 -1.95 36.70
C ALA A 729 -8.77 -1.57 37.07
N GLU A 730 -7.82 -2.12 36.33
CA GLU A 730 -6.42 -1.71 36.33
C GLU A 730 -6.07 -1.14 34.96
N ILE A 731 -5.62 0.12 34.92
CA ILE A 731 -5.01 0.72 33.72
C ILE A 731 -3.53 0.33 33.71
N GLN A 732 -3.01 -0.05 32.55
CA GLN A 732 -1.59 -0.29 32.33
C GLN A 732 -1.04 0.71 31.29
N THR A 733 0.08 1.37 31.60
CA THR A 733 0.77 2.26 30.66
C THR A 733 1.72 1.50 29.72
N GLN A 734 2.25 2.18 28.70
CA GLN A 734 3.26 1.64 27.78
C GLN A 734 4.49 1.04 28.50
N ILE A 735 5.02 1.69 29.54
CA ILE A 735 6.11 1.11 30.38
C ILE A 735 5.63 0.06 31.39
N GLY A 736 4.36 -0.33 31.38
CA GLY A 736 3.80 -1.33 32.27
C GLY A 736 3.43 -0.82 33.68
N THR A 737 3.48 0.48 33.94
CA THR A 737 2.98 1.05 35.21
C THR A 737 1.49 0.78 35.33
N LYS A 738 1.07 0.28 36.49
CA LYS A 738 -0.32 -0.12 36.79
C LYS A 738 -0.97 0.86 37.75
N SER A 739 -2.24 1.19 37.53
CA SER A 739 -3.03 2.02 38.45
C SER A 739 -4.49 1.58 38.53
N ASN A 740 -5.09 1.70 39.71
CA ASN A 740 -6.50 1.36 39.94
C ASN A 740 -7.42 2.43 39.34
N TYR A 741 -8.49 1.98 38.70
CA TYR A 741 -9.49 2.84 38.06
C TYR A 741 -10.90 2.30 38.34
N LEU A 742 -11.78 3.17 38.87
CA LEU A 742 -13.22 2.88 38.92
C LEU A 742 -13.84 3.25 37.56
N VAL A 743 -14.41 2.26 36.89
CA VAL A 743 -14.95 2.39 35.53
C VAL A 743 -16.14 3.34 35.51
N LYS A 744 -16.02 4.44 34.75
CA LYS A 744 -17.09 5.44 34.58
C LYS A 744 -17.98 5.18 33.38
N ASN A 745 -17.42 4.56 32.33
CA ASN A 745 -18.10 4.32 31.06
C ASN A 745 -17.93 2.84 30.66
N MET A 746 -18.96 2.27 30.06
CA MET A 746 -18.93 0.93 29.48
C MET A 746 -19.93 0.84 28.33
N LEU A 747 -19.62 0.01 27.33
CA LEU A 747 -20.54 -0.38 26.28
C LEU A 747 -21.36 -1.57 26.78
N VAL A 748 -22.70 -1.51 26.71
CA VAL A 748 -23.56 -2.69 26.89
C VAL A 748 -23.72 -3.41 25.55
N LEU A 749 -23.45 -4.71 25.52
CA LEU A 749 -23.58 -5.52 24.30
C LEU A 749 -25.04 -5.96 24.07
N PRO A 750 -25.43 -6.25 22.80
CA PRO A 750 -26.73 -6.82 22.48
C PRO A 750 -27.06 -8.08 23.30
N ASN A 751 -28.35 -8.35 23.49
CA ASN A 751 -28.89 -9.46 24.28
C ASN A 751 -28.57 -9.38 25.80
N SER A 752 -28.27 -8.19 26.31
CA SER A 752 -28.16 -7.90 27.76
C SER A 752 -29.52 -7.58 28.38
N ALA A 753 -29.65 -7.79 29.70
CA ALA A 753 -30.80 -7.33 30.51
C ALA A 753 -31.06 -5.82 30.38
N LYS A 754 -32.32 -5.39 30.55
CA LYS A 754 -32.70 -3.97 30.42
C LYS A 754 -31.93 -3.09 31.40
N TYR A 755 -31.55 -1.90 30.93
CA TYR A 755 -30.71 -0.96 31.66
C TYR A 755 -31.13 0.50 31.44
N THR A 756 -30.68 1.37 32.34
CA THR A 756 -30.59 2.81 32.15
C THR A 756 -29.14 3.25 32.29
N GLN A 757 -28.74 4.26 31.54
CA GLN A 757 -27.39 4.82 31.57
C GLN A 757 -27.48 6.35 31.60
N ASN A 758 -26.82 6.98 32.57
CA ASN A 758 -26.85 8.42 32.78
C ASN A 758 -25.52 8.91 33.38
N GLY A 759 -25.44 10.18 33.77
CA GLY A 759 -24.22 10.77 34.36
C GLY A 759 -23.79 10.20 35.73
N GLN A 760 -24.56 9.28 36.32
CA GLN A 760 -24.24 8.53 37.54
C GLN A 760 -23.81 7.08 37.25
N GLY A 761 -23.78 6.65 35.99
CA GLY A 761 -23.30 5.33 35.56
C GLY A 761 -24.35 4.48 34.84
N LEU A 762 -24.09 3.17 34.79
CA LEU A 762 -24.99 2.14 34.27
C LEU A 762 -25.80 1.53 35.42
N THR A 763 -27.10 1.28 35.24
CA THR A 763 -27.96 0.56 36.19
C THR A 763 -28.84 -0.44 35.44
N PHE A 764 -28.84 -1.71 35.84
CA PHE A 764 -29.78 -2.71 35.31
C PHE A 764 -31.11 -2.64 36.05
N THR A 765 -32.23 -2.71 35.32
CA THR A 765 -33.58 -2.51 35.89
C THR A 765 -34.29 -3.79 36.29
N GLU A 766 -33.76 -4.95 35.91
CA GLU A 766 -34.35 -6.28 36.14
C GLU A 766 -33.27 -7.33 36.39
N LYS A 767 -33.65 -8.45 37.03
CA LYS A 767 -32.75 -9.60 37.23
C LYS A 767 -32.44 -10.29 35.91
N GLY A 768 -31.24 -10.84 35.76
CA GLY A 768 -30.84 -11.53 34.54
C GLY A 768 -29.34 -11.58 34.33
N THR A 769 -28.91 -11.59 33.07
CA THR A 769 -27.50 -11.50 32.66
C THR A 769 -27.33 -10.34 31.70
N ALA A 770 -26.19 -9.66 31.79
CA ALA A 770 -25.76 -8.65 30.82
C ALA A 770 -24.28 -8.83 30.50
N TYR A 771 -23.86 -8.31 29.35
CA TYR A 771 -22.47 -8.34 28.91
C TYR A 771 -22.03 -6.91 28.63
N VAL A 772 -20.97 -6.46 29.30
CA VAL A 772 -20.45 -5.09 29.17
C VAL A 772 -18.99 -5.08 28.79
N MET A 773 -18.56 -4.11 27.99
CA MET A 773 -17.15 -3.80 27.78
C MET A 773 -16.82 -2.50 28.53
N PRO A 774 -16.16 -2.59 29.70
CA PRO A 774 -15.58 -1.43 30.39
C PRO A 774 -14.67 -0.62 29.48
N SER A 775 -14.72 0.71 29.56
CA SER A 775 -13.85 1.58 28.77
C SER A 775 -13.10 2.61 29.60
N TYR A 776 -11.96 3.03 29.06
CA TYR A 776 -11.15 4.11 29.58
C TYR A 776 -10.77 5.04 28.44
N GLN A 777 -10.93 6.34 28.66
CA GLN A 777 -10.61 7.40 27.70
C GLN A 777 -9.36 8.13 28.16
N TYR A 778 -8.39 8.28 27.26
CA TYR A 778 -7.10 8.92 27.52
C TYR A 778 -6.88 10.09 26.55
N THR A 779 -6.45 11.23 27.08
CA THR A 779 -6.13 12.43 26.31
C THR A 779 -4.61 12.62 26.31
N MET A 780 -3.98 12.49 25.15
CA MET A 780 -2.54 12.67 24.94
C MET A 780 -2.15 14.15 24.97
N ALA A 781 -2.98 14.97 24.32
CA ALA A 781 -2.82 16.40 24.13
C ALA A 781 -4.20 17.00 23.78
N PRO A 782 -4.37 18.34 23.75
CA PRO A 782 -5.60 18.96 23.26
C PRO A 782 -6.00 18.41 21.88
N ASN A 783 -7.30 18.11 21.70
CA ASN A 783 -7.89 17.44 20.54
C ASN A 783 -7.48 15.97 20.29
N TYR A 784 -6.46 15.45 20.98
CA TYR A 784 -5.93 14.10 20.80
C TYR A 784 -6.34 13.17 21.94
N THR A 785 -7.56 12.66 21.82
CA THR A 785 -8.20 11.74 22.77
C THR A 785 -8.56 10.43 22.07
N TYR A 786 -8.24 9.29 22.70
CA TYR A 786 -8.62 7.95 22.26
C TYR A 786 -9.32 7.16 23.37
N THR A 787 -10.00 6.08 23.00
CA THR A 787 -10.67 5.18 23.94
C THR A 787 -10.11 3.76 23.82
N ILE A 788 -9.86 3.11 24.95
CA ILE A 788 -9.57 1.66 25.02
C ILE A 788 -10.69 0.94 25.76
N TYR A 789 -10.94 -0.32 25.40
CA TYR A 789 -11.92 -1.19 26.05
C TYR A 789 -11.23 -2.40 26.67
N ALA A 790 -11.76 -2.88 27.79
CA ALA A 790 -11.39 -4.17 28.36
C ALA A 790 -12.04 -5.32 27.59
N LYS A 791 -11.65 -6.57 27.91
CA LYS A 791 -12.40 -7.76 27.47
C LYS A 791 -13.83 -7.71 28.04
N PRO A 792 -14.83 -8.31 27.37
CA PRO A 792 -16.20 -8.34 27.89
C PRO A 792 -16.30 -8.94 29.30
N VAL A 793 -17.21 -8.38 30.09
CA VAL A 793 -17.52 -8.78 31.46
C VAL A 793 -18.95 -9.27 31.53
N THR A 794 -19.15 -10.49 32.01
CA THR A 794 -20.48 -11.05 32.28
C THR A 794 -20.97 -10.56 33.63
N VAL A 795 -22.06 -9.79 33.63
CA VAL A 795 -22.71 -9.27 34.83
C VAL A 795 -23.95 -10.12 35.13
N THR A 796 -23.99 -10.76 36.30
CA THR A 796 -25.19 -11.43 36.82
C THR A 796 -25.96 -10.45 37.71
N ILE A 797 -27.23 -10.17 37.38
CA ILE A 797 -28.05 -9.20 38.10
C ILE A 797 -29.03 -9.92 39.03
N GLN A 798 -28.91 -9.63 40.34
CA GLN A 798 -29.70 -10.20 41.43
C GLN A 798 -30.78 -9.26 41.97
#